data_AF-A0A0C2A1Q0-F1
#
_entry.id   AF-A0A0C2A1Q0-F1
#
_cell.length_a   1.000
_cell.length_b   1.000
_cell.length_c   1.000
_cell.angle_alpha   90.00
_cell.angle_beta   90.00
_cell.angle_gamma   90.00
#
_symmetry.space_group_name_H-M   'P 1'
#
loop_
_entity.id
_entity.type
_entity.pdbx_description
1 polymer ?
#
loop_
_entity_poly.entity_id
_entity_poly.type
_entity_poly.pdbx_seq_one_letter_code
_entity_poly.pdbx_strand_id
1 'polypeptide(L)'
;MASAANPNEIESMDEAAIAAGLASFDAATLEALIRRTNREYWDNNAPSISDPLYDRLVESLRRVQPDNPVLSELGETTPAGPVIEADATRDIPPAQRLGAPVRHTRNMLSLDKGYSVEELVAWANKFEGDILAMPKMDGVACSLRYTDTGELFLAATRGNGSEGEDITINALEVADIPKQLDKQALAGLGGNSLGVEVRGELFMRLSVFQRYKDQYSNPRNLTAGAIKHKERGRTGAYTLSFYAYDLLNHGLSHEREKFQLLERLGFSVEECEFVPRDQLQPSFESWSARRATIDYEIDGVVYRAADVGEQARLGETGHHPRWSIAYKFQGDTGTTTLQEVLWSVSRTGTITPVGLFTPIELSGAMIGRAGLHNLNRFEELDLTEGATIEVTRRGGVIPHVERMITPGPGAKKFDVPKRCPACGSEAERRKKRDGEFLFCSKPDQCVSARLGELQHFAKVVDIQGFGPKVVTQAVDAGLLSSPADFYTLTTDDLEGLDRLGRRSAQNLVDQVEAHKRIELSVFLQALGIDHLGKQNALLLAEEFRTLAGVRGVDRDALLAVKGIKDAIADAILSGLETRSELIDALLAHVTVVDLPDKSEDDASAAPPEGVLNGKSFLFTGTLEGFTRKQAQEMVVAHGGITGSAVNKTLDYLVIGAGKGAKSSKQKKAEQLIEAGTSLQIITEADFLAML
;
A
#
# COMPACT_ATOMS: atom_id res chain seq x y z
N MET A 1 -2.25 34.14 21.76
CA MET A 1 -2.32 33.41 20.48
C MET A 1 -1.11 33.84 19.67
N ALA A 2 -0.20 32.92 19.36
CA ALA A 2 0.95 33.22 18.52
C ALA A 2 0.46 33.34 17.05
N SER A 3 0.87 34.41 16.38
CA SER A 3 0.66 34.64 14.94
C SER A 3 1.29 33.51 14.13
N ALA A 4 0.73 33.17 12.95
CA ALA A 4 1.44 32.34 11.98
C ALA A 4 2.77 33.03 11.65
N ALA A 5 3.86 32.27 11.59
CA ALA A 5 5.13 32.83 11.11
C ALA A 5 4.98 33.20 9.62
N ASN A 6 5.55 34.33 9.22
CA ASN A 6 5.55 34.76 7.82
C ASN A 6 6.35 33.75 6.97
N PRO A 7 5.96 33.42 5.72
CA PRO A 7 6.74 32.55 4.83
C PRO A 7 8.26 32.86 4.76
N ASN A 8 8.64 34.14 4.80
CA ASN A 8 10.06 34.53 4.84
C ASN A 8 10.74 34.20 6.18
N GLU A 9 10.00 34.19 7.28
CA GLU A 9 10.53 33.77 8.60
C GLU A 9 10.72 32.25 8.63
N ILE A 10 9.75 31.49 8.10
CA ILE A 10 9.82 30.02 8.02
C ILE A 10 11.01 29.55 7.18
N GLU A 11 11.33 30.21 6.07
CA GLU A 11 12.51 29.89 5.24
C GLU A 11 13.83 30.28 5.92
N SER A 12 13.84 31.29 6.79
CA SER A 12 15.05 31.74 7.50
C SER A 12 15.33 31.05 8.84
N MET A 13 14.38 30.26 9.34
CA MET A 13 14.48 29.57 10.63
C MET A 13 15.52 28.46 10.61
N ASP A 14 16.44 28.50 11.58
CA ASP A 14 17.45 27.48 11.82
C ASP A 14 16.96 26.37 12.78
N GLU A 15 17.73 25.27 12.87
CA GLU A 15 17.42 24.10 13.70
C GLU A 15 17.12 24.47 15.17
N ALA A 16 17.85 25.43 15.76
CA ALA A 16 17.64 25.85 17.14
C ALA A 16 16.32 26.63 17.33
N ALA A 17 16.00 27.53 16.40
CA ALA A 17 14.76 28.28 16.39
C ALA A 17 13.54 27.36 16.18
N ILE A 18 13.67 26.39 15.27
CA ILE A 18 12.65 25.37 15.04
C ILE A 18 12.46 24.51 16.29
N ALA A 19 13.55 24.06 16.91
CA ALA A 19 13.51 23.25 18.13
C ALA A 19 12.83 23.96 19.31
N ALA A 20 13.12 25.25 19.48
CA ALA A 20 12.55 26.08 20.54
C ALA A 20 11.08 26.44 20.31
N GLY A 21 10.69 26.64 19.05
CA GLY A 21 9.33 27.03 18.67
C GLY A 21 8.35 25.86 18.47
N LEU A 22 8.84 24.62 18.40
CA LEU A 22 8.04 23.42 18.12
C LEU A 22 6.71 23.30 18.90
N ALA A 23 6.71 23.67 20.19
CA ALA A 23 5.52 23.58 21.05
C ALA A 23 4.55 24.76 20.88
N SER A 24 5.00 25.87 20.30
CA SER A 24 4.22 27.08 20.09
C SER A 24 3.81 27.30 18.63
N PHE A 25 4.43 26.58 17.69
CA PHE A 25 4.03 26.60 16.28
C PHE A 25 2.65 25.98 16.10
N ASP A 26 1.83 26.66 15.31
CA ASP A 26 0.57 26.13 14.84
C ASP A 26 0.75 25.16 13.67
N ALA A 27 -0.31 24.43 13.32
CA ALA A 27 -0.25 23.42 12.27
C ALA A 27 0.17 23.97 10.90
N ALA A 28 -0.16 25.22 10.57
CA ALA A 28 0.22 25.81 9.28
C ALA A 28 1.73 26.09 9.22
N THR A 29 2.31 26.58 10.32
CA THR A 29 3.75 26.79 10.46
C THR A 29 4.49 25.46 10.44
N LEU A 30 3.95 24.44 11.13
CA LEU A 30 4.51 23.09 11.16
C LEU A 30 4.42 22.39 9.79
N GLU A 31 3.29 22.50 9.08
CA GLU A 31 3.13 21.97 7.71
C GLU A 31 4.08 22.66 6.74
N ALA A 32 4.17 24.00 6.78
CA ALA A 32 5.09 24.74 5.93
C ALA A 32 6.55 24.36 6.23
N LEU A 33 6.92 24.22 7.50
CA LEU A 33 8.24 23.72 7.91
C LEU A 33 8.48 22.30 7.40
N ILE A 34 7.52 21.38 7.50
CA ILE A 34 7.65 19.98 7.00
C ILE A 34 7.69 19.94 5.48
N ARG A 35 6.90 20.74 4.76
CA ARG A 35 6.96 20.83 3.29
C ARG A 35 8.31 21.41 2.86
N ARG A 36 8.80 22.43 3.57
CA ARG A 36 10.16 22.94 3.40
C ARG A 36 11.18 21.83 3.67
N THR A 37 11.09 21.10 4.77
CA THR A 37 12.06 20.05 5.08
C THR A 37 11.96 18.85 4.15
N ASN A 38 10.76 18.47 3.70
CA ASN A 38 10.55 17.43 2.70
C ASN A 38 11.18 17.84 1.38
N ARG A 39 10.99 19.09 0.97
CA ARG A 39 11.68 19.63 -0.21
C ARG A 39 13.19 19.64 0.01
N GLU A 40 13.67 20.05 1.18
CA GLU A 40 15.09 20.02 1.51
C GLU A 40 15.66 18.61 1.52
N TYR A 41 14.90 17.62 1.99
CA TYR A 41 15.31 16.23 2.19
C TYR A 41 15.20 15.42 0.89
N TRP A 42 14.08 15.52 0.18
CA TRP A 42 13.78 14.72 -1.02
C TRP A 42 14.14 15.43 -2.34
N ASP A 43 13.92 16.74 -2.45
CA ASP A 43 14.13 17.47 -3.71
C ASP A 43 15.52 18.15 -3.78
N ASN A 44 15.94 18.82 -2.70
CA ASN A 44 17.17 19.59 -2.66
C ASN A 44 18.36 18.79 -2.11
N ASN A 45 18.08 17.74 -1.34
CA ASN A 45 19.07 16.89 -0.69
C ASN A 45 20.08 17.70 0.11
N ALA A 46 19.59 18.56 0.99
CA ALA A 46 20.37 19.37 1.92
C ALA A 46 19.47 19.69 3.12
N PRO A 47 19.15 18.70 3.97
CA PRO A 47 18.26 18.91 5.11
C PRO A 47 18.87 19.93 6.07
N SER A 48 18.13 21.00 6.37
CA SER A 48 18.61 22.04 7.30
C SER A 48 18.37 21.72 8.77
N ILE A 49 17.71 20.60 9.07
CA ILE A 49 17.46 20.09 10.42
C ILE A 49 17.74 18.59 10.47
N SER A 50 18.10 18.11 11.66
CA SER A 50 18.33 16.69 11.90
C SER A 50 17.06 15.85 11.77
N ASP A 51 17.20 14.58 11.38
CA ASP A 51 16.08 13.62 11.26
C ASP A 51 15.24 13.53 12.55
N PRO A 52 15.83 13.53 13.78
CA PRO A 52 15.04 13.58 15.03
C PRO A 52 14.23 14.86 15.20
N LEU A 53 14.73 16.02 14.72
CA LEU A 53 13.97 17.26 14.80
C LEU A 53 12.87 17.30 13.74
N TYR A 54 13.15 16.79 12.53
CA TYR A 54 12.16 16.58 11.49
C TYR A 54 11.04 15.65 11.97
N ASP A 55 11.38 14.54 12.59
CA ASP A 55 10.41 13.63 13.20
C ASP A 55 9.57 14.35 14.26
N ARG A 56 10.19 15.16 15.14
CA ARG A 56 9.44 15.99 16.11
C ARG A 56 8.55 17.03 15.44
N LEU A 57 8.95 17.57 14.29
CA LEU A 57 8.17 18.48 13.45
C LEU A 57 6.95 17.76 12.89
N VAL A 58 7.15 16.62 12.24
CA VAL A 58 6.12 15.71 11.72
C VAL A 58 5.19 15.23 12.82
N GLU A 59 5.72 14.91 14.00
CA GLU A 59 4.95 14.53 15.19
C GLU A 59 4.16 15.70 15.77
N SER A 60 4.73 16.90 15.77
CA SER A 60 4.01 18.11 16.23
C SER A 60 2.91 18.46 15.25
N LEU A 61 3.14 18.32 13.94
CA LEU A 61 2.08 18.43 12.95
C LEU A 61 1.05 17.31 13.12
N ARG A 62 1.46 16.06 13.35
CA ARG A 62 0.53 14.94 13.63
C ARG A 62 -0.30 15.17 14.89
N ARG A 63 0.24 15.87 15.89
CA ARG A 63 -0.44 16.23 17.14
C ARG A 63 -1.51 17.29 16.92
N VAL A 64 -1.20 18.30 16.10
CA VAL A 64 -2.11 19.43 15.86
C VAL A 64 -3.06 19.15 14.67
N GLN A 65 -2.63 18.32 13.72
CA GLN A 65 -3.32 18.02 12.46
C GLN A 65 -2.91 16.61 11.92
N PRO A 66 -3.41 15.52 12.53
CA PRO A 66 -3.00 14.13 12.22
C PRO A 66 -3.25 13.66 10.78
N ASP A 67 -4.27 14.20 10.10
CA ASP A 67 -4.54 13.90 8.69
C ASP A 67 -4.06 15.02 7.75
N ASN A 68 -3.07 15.81 8.18
CA ASN A 68 -2.44 16.78 7.29
C ASN A 68 -1.83 16.06 6.06
N PRO A 69 -2.16 16.44 4.81
CA PRO A 69 -1.73 15.74 3.60
C PRO A 69 -0.23 15.50 3.50
N VAL A 70 0.59 16.44 4.01
CA VAL A 70 2.06 16.33 3.98
C VAL A 70 2.58 15.10 4.74
N LEU A 71 1.78 14.56 5.68
CA LEU A 71 2.12 13.37 6.47
C LEU A 71 1.96 12.06 5.69
N SER A 72 1.22 12.08 4.58
CA SER A 72 1.03 10.97 3.64
C SER A 72 1.85 11.09 2.36
N GLU A 73 2.42 12.26 2.10
CA GLU A 73 3.37 12.52 1.02
C GLU A 73 4.79 11.97 1.34
N LEU A 74 4.89 11.01 2.28
CA LEU A 74 6.16 10.43 2.72
C LEU A 74 6.71 9.44 1.69
N GLY A 75 7.64 9.92 0.88
CA GLY A 75 8.31 9.23 -0.21
C GLY A 75 8.66 10.23 -1.31
N GLU A 76 9.40 9.81 -2.32
CA GLU A 76 9.60 10.66 -3.50
C GLU A 76 8.23 10.93 -4.14
N THR A 77 7.81 12.18 -4.17
CA THR A 77 6.62 12.62 -4.91
C THR A 77 6.80 12.28 -6.39
N THR A 78 5.77 11.72 -7.02
CA THR A 78 5.77 11.53 -8.48
C THR A 78 6.04 12.89 -9.13
N PRO A 79 7.01 12.99 -10.06
CA PRO A 79 7.27 14.25 -10.74
C PRO A 79 6.01 14.77 -11.42
N ALA A 80 5.70 16.05 -11.24
CA ALA A 80 4.53 16.67 -11.87
C ALA A 80 4.75 16.77 -13.39
N GLY A 81 3.82 16.23 -14.20
CA GLY A 81 3.89 16.32 -15.65
C GLY A 81 3.22 15.16 -16.38
N PRO A 82 3.22 15.18 -17.72
CA PRO A 82 2.73 14.06 -18.52
C PRO A 82 3.63 12.84 -18.33
N VAL A 83 3.03 11.71 -17.95
CA VAL A 83 3.74 10.43 -17.79
C VAL A 83 4.20 9.92 -19.15
N ILE A 84 5.48 9.62 -19.28
CA ILE A 84 6.08 9.03 -20.48
C ILE A 84 6.03 7.51 -20.34
N GLU A 85 5.52 6.81 -21.34
CA GLU A 85 5.60 5.36 -21.39
C GLU A 85 7.06 4.91 -21.57
N ALA A 86 7.54 3.93 -20.80
CA ALA A 86 8.96 3.59 -20.77
C ALA A 86 9.57 3.30 -22.15
N ASP A 87 8.85 2.64 -23.06
CA ASP A 87 9.35 2.37 -24.42
C ASP A 87 9.43 3.62 -25.31
N ALA A 88 8.55 4.61 -25.08
CA ALA A 88 8.56 5.87 -25.83
C ALA A 88 9.78 6.75 -25.50
N THR A 89 10.48 6.46 -24.39
CA THR A 89 11.71 7.17 -24.01
C THR A 89 12.87 6.95 -24.99
N ARG A 90 12.78 5.92 -25.86
CA ARG A 90 13.77 5.63 -26.91
C ARG A 90 13.87 6.76 -27.94
N ASP A 91 12.75 7.44 -28.20
CA ASP A 91 12.66 8.51 -29.20
C ASP A 91 12.97 9.90 -28.61
N ILE A 92 13.23 9.97 -27.30
CA ILE A 92 13.46 11.21 -26.56
C ILE A 92 14.88 11.20 -25.98
N PRO A 93 15.75 12.17 -26.33
CA PRO A 93 17.10 12.24 -25.77
C PRO A 93 17.08 12.29 -24.22
N PRO A 94 17.92 11.51 -23.51
CA PRO A 94 17.98 11.52 -22.03
C PRO A 94 18.11 12.91 -21.41
N ALA A 95 18.77 13.83 -22.11
CA ALA A 95 18.92 15.23 -21.72
C ALA A 95 17.61 15.98 -21.48
N GLN A 96 16.57 15.63 -22.24
CA GLN A 96 15.30 16.36 -22.30
C GLN A 96 14.26 15.81 -21.34
N ARG A 97 14.56 14.66 -20.71
CA ARG A 97 13.64 13.92 -19.85
C ARG A 97 14.15 13.70 -18.44
N LEU A 98 15.32 14.23 -18.07
CA LEU A 98 15.78 14.19 -16.68
C LEU A 98 14.70 14.76 -15.76
N GLY A 99 14.25 13.96 -14.80
CA GLY A 99 13.19 14.34 -13.86
C GLY A 99 11.76 14.11 -14.36
N ALA A 100 11.56 13.62 -15.59
CA ALA A 100 10.23 13.36 -16.11
C ALA A 100 9.61 12.10 -15.47
N PRO A 101 8.29 12.05 -15.25
CA PRO A 101 7.63 10.86 -14.77
C PRO A 101 7.58 9.79 -15.87
N VAL A 102 7.98 8.56 -15.56
CA VAL A 102 8.01 7.43 -16.50
C VAL A 102 7.23 6.25 -15.94
N ARG A 103 6.34 5.66 -16.75
CA ARG A 103 5.59 4.45 -16.38
C ARG A 103 6.46 3.22 -16.52
N HIS A 104 6.57 2.42 -15.46
CA HIS A 104 7.26 1.14 -15.49
C HIS A 104 6.47 0.12 -16.32
N THR A 105 7.14 -0.67 -17.15
CA THR A 105 6.51 -1.75 -17.95
C THR A 105 5.95 -2.87 -17.07
N ARG A 106 6.63 -3.12 -15.94
CA ARG A 106 6.15 -3.97 -14.85
C ARG A 106 6.30 -3.23 -13.54
N ASN A 107 5.31 -3.28 -12.68
CA ASN A 107 5.36 -2.57 -11.40
C ASN A 107 6.60 -2.95 -10.56
N MET A 108 7.23 -1.95 -9.96
CA MET A 108 8.26 -2.10 -8.93
C MET A 108 7.57 -2.15 -7.56
N LEU A 109 7.08 -3.34 -7.21
CA LEU A 109 6.36 -3.58 -5.98
C LEU A 109 7.26 -3.49 -4.75
N SER A 110 6.67 -3.23 -3.58
CA SER A 110 7.36 -3.35 -2.31
C SER A 110 7.39 -4.82 -1.86
N LEU A 111 8.26 -5.17 -0.91
CA LEU A 111 8.29 -6.51 -0.33
C LEU A 111 7.30 -6.64 0.83
N ASP A 112 6.72 -7.84 0.99
CA ASP A 112 6.07 -8.20 2.25
C ASP A 112 7.11 -8.30 3.35
N LYS A 113 6.72 -8.05 4.60
CA LYS A 113 7.66 -7.97 5.73
C LYS A 113 7.39 -9.10 6.71
N GLY A 114 8.43 -9.87 7.00
CA GLY A 114 8.43 -10.85 8.08
C GLY A 114 9.12 -10.27 9.33
N TYR A 115 8.59 -10.62 10.50
CA TYR A 115 9.11 -10.24 11.81
C TYR A 115 9.24 -11.42 12.77
N SER A 116 9.01 -12.65 12.30
CA SER A 116 9.35 -13.81 13.09
C SER A 116 9.87 -14.94 12.21
N VAL A 117 10.61 -15.87 12.82
CA VAL A 117 11.10 -17.06 12.14
C VAL A 117 9.94 -17.93 11.68
N GLU A 118 8.87 -17.99 12.47
CA GLU A 118 7.64 -18.72 12.14
C GLU A 118 6.97 -18.17 10.89
N GLU A 119 6.93 -16.84 10.73
CA GLU A 119 6.40 -16.20 9.52
C GLU A 119 7.26 -16.52 8.29
N LEU A 120 8.58 -16.46 8.43
CA LEU A 120 9.52 -16.80 7.36
C LEU A 120 9.41 -18.28 6.95
N VAL A 121 9.31 -19.19 7.91
CA VAL A 121 9.10 -20.63 7.66
C VAL A 121 7.72 -20.88 7.04
N ALA A 122 6.67 -20.22 7.51
CA ALA A 122 5.33 -20.33 6.93
C ALA A 122 5.28 -19.82 5.49
N TRP A 123 6.06 -18.78 5.15
CA TRP A 123 6.26 -18.34 3.78
C TRP A 123 6.99 -19.38 2.95
N ALA A 124 8.10 -19.93 3.44
CA ALA A 124 8.92 -20.94 2.74
C ALA A 124 8.16 -22.24 2.45
N ASN A 125 7.17 -22.60 3.28
CA ASN A 125 6.34 -23.79 3.12
C ASN A 125 5.29 -23.69 1.98
N LYS A 126 5.17 -22.54 1.30
CA LYS A 126 4.18 -22.34 0.22
C LYS A 126 4.63 -22.91 -1.14
N PHE A 127 5.90 -23.29 -1.26
CA PHE A 127 6.52 -23.75 -2.51
C PHE A 127 7.57 -24.83 -2.26
N GLU A 128 8.01 -25.52 -3.31
CA GLU A 128 9.10 -26.51 -3.29
C GLU A 128 10.41 -25.92 -3.88
N GLY A 129 11.58 -26.46 -3.50
CA GLY A 129 12.89 -26.00 -3.98
C GLY A 129 13.65 -25.05 -3.05
N ASP A 130 14.80 -24.60 -3.56
CA ASP A 130 15.78 -23.77 -2.86
C ASP A 130 15.30 -22.32 -2.68
N ILE A 131 15.90 -21.65 -1.70
CA ILE A 131 15.58 -20.26 -1.35
C ILE A 131 16.81 -19.41 -1.57
N LEU A 132 16.65 -18.34 -2.33
CA LEU A 132 17.67 -17.32 -2.46
C LEU A 132 17.56 -16.36 -1.26
N ALA A 133 18.66 -16.16 -0.54
CA ALA A 133 18.78 -15.16 0.51
C ALA A 133 19.85 -14.12 0.11
N MET A 134 19.52 -12.85 0.28
CA MET A 134 20.39 -11.72 -0.04
C MET A 134 20.18 -10.62 0.99
N PRO A 135 21.18 -9.77 1.28
CA PRO A 135 20.99 -8.65 2.18
C PRO A 135 19.85 -7.76 1.65
N LYS A 136 19.16 -7.06 2.55
CA LYS A 136 18.22 -6.03 2.14
C LYS A 136 18.93 -4.69 2.20
N MET A 137 19.50 -4.29 1.07
CA MET A 137 20.19 -3.00 0.94
C MET A 137 19.28 -1.81 1.26
N ASP A 138 19.88 -0.79 1.86
CA ASP A 138 19.24 0.47 2.17
C ASP A 138 19.72 1.57 1.21
N GLY A 139 19.15 1.57 0.01
CA GLY A 139 19.51 2.50 -1.06
C GLY A 139 18.29 3.01 -1.82
N VAL A 140 18.47 3.23 -3.12
CA VAL A 140 17.43 3.69 -4.04
C VAL A 140 17.26 2.67 -5.15
N ALA A 141 16.13 1.99 -5.16
CA ALA A 141 15.76 1.05 -6.20
C ALA A 141 15.70 1.74 -7.57
N CYS A 142 16.35 1.13 -8.56
CA CYS A 142 16.51 1.64 -9.90
C CYS A 142 16.19 0.54 -10.92
N SER A 143 15.44 0.90 -11.96
CA SER A 143 15.17 0.06 -13.13
C SER A 143 15.98 0.58 -14.31
N LEU A 144 16.76 -0.30 -14.95
CA LEU A 144 17.60 -0.03 -16.11
C LEU A 144 17.09 -0.83 -17.30
N ARG A 145 16.72 -0.16 -18.39
CA ARG A 145 16.25 -0.80 -19.62
C ARG A 145 17.23 -0.61 -20.76
N TYR A 146 17.52 -1.73 -21.39
CA TYR A 146 18.47 -1.86 -22.48
C TYR A 146 17.76 -2.31 -23.75
N THR A 147 18.21 -1.82 -24.90
CA THR A 147 17.74 -2.28 -26.20
C THR A 147 18.14 -3.75 -26.41
N ASP A 148 17.57 -4.38 -27.43
CA ASP A 148 18.00 -5.68 -27.95
C ASP A 148 19.48 -5.69 -28.42
N THR A 149 19.98 -4.52 -28.85
CA THR A 149 21.41 -4.32 -29.16
C THR A 149 22.28 -4.07 -27.93
N GLY A 150 21.68 -3.93 -26.74
CA GLY A 150 22.33 -3.78 -25.45
C GLY A 150 22.64 -2.35 -25.02
N GLU A 151 22.11 -1.32 -25.69
CA GLU A 151 22.33 0.08 -25.32
C GLU A 151 21.37 0.50 -24.20
N LEU A 152 21.88 1.13 -23.13
CA LEU A 152 21.05 1.69 -22.07
C LEU A 152 20.21 2.83 -22.62
N PHE A 153 18.89 2.68 -22.64
CA PHE A 153 17.99 3.74 -23.10
C PHE A 153 17.16 4.34 -21.98
N LEU A 154 16.96 3.67 -20.84
CA LEU A 154 16.22 4.23 -19.71
C LEU A 154 16.81 3.79 -18.38
N ALA A 155 17.01 4.73 -17.47
CA ALA A 155 17.13 4.47 -16.04
C ALA A 155 16.04 5.24 -15.31
N ALA A 156 15.28 4.57 -14.44
CA ALA A 156 14.18 5.18 -13.69
C ALA A 156 14.21 4.78 -12.22
N THR A 157 13.90 5.72 -11.33
CA THR A 157 13.69 5.42 -9.90
C THR A 157 12.40 4.64 -9.70
N ARG A 158 12.18 4.10 -8.49
CA ARG A 158 10.92 3.41 -8.17
C ARG A 158 9.69 4.33 -8.21
N GLY A 159 9.81 5.55 -7.69
CA GLY A 159 8.68 6.44 -7.40
C GLY A 159 7.57 5.72 -6.61
N ASN A 160 6.34 5.78 -7.12
CA ASN A 160 5.16 5.15 -6.51
C ASN A 160 5.03 3.65 -6.82
N GLY A 161 5.99 3.06 -7.53
CA GLY A 161 6.02 1.65 -7.92
C GLY A 161 5.42 1.37 -9.31
N SER A 162 4.43 2.17 -9.74
CA SER A 162 3.92 2.13 -11.13
C SER A 162 4.60 3.17 -12.02
N GLU A 163 5.01 4.29 -11.43
CA GLU A 163 5.65 5.42 -12.10
C GLU A 163 6.86 5.87 -11.28
N GLY A 164 7.96 6.10 -11.98
CA GLY A 164 9.24 6.55 -11.47
C GLY A 164 9.70 7.87 -12.07
N GLU A 165 10.88 8.32 -11.67
CA GLU A 165 11.54 9.49 -12.25
C GLU A 165 12.68 9.06 -13.18
N ASP A 166 12.75 9.63 -14.37
CA ASP A 166 13.83 9.38 -15.32
C ASP A 166 15.15 10.00 -14.85
N ILE A 167 16.13 9.15 -14.62
CA ILE A 167 17.49 9.48 -14.16
C ILE A 167 18.55 9.02 -15.15
N THR A 168 18.17 8.76 -16.42
CA THR A 168 19.04 8.11 -17.42
C THR A 168 20.38 8.81 -17.59
N ILE A 169 20.38 10.14 -17.69
CA ILE A 169 21.63 10.88 -17.90
C ILE A 169 22.57 10.81 -16.69
N ASN A 170 22.02 10.73 -15.47
CA ASN A 170 22.79 10.64 -14.23
C ASN A 170 23.25 9.21 -13.98
N ALA A 171 22.43 8.21 -14.31
CA ALA A 171 22.81 6.80 -14.25
C ALA A 171 24.01 6.48 -15.17
N LEU A 172 24.15 7.17 -16.31
CA LEU A 172 25.32 7.05 -17.20
C LEU A 172 26.65 7.55 -16.56
N GLU A 173 26.59 8.23 -15.42
CA GLU A 173 27.76 8.67 -14.65
C GLU A 173 28.16 7.68 -13.54
N VAL A 174 27.31 6.69 -13.25
CA VAL A 174 27.57 5.64 -12.26
C VAL A 174 28.44 4.56 -12.90
N ALA A 175 29.65 4.36 -12.40
CA ALA A 175 30.64 3.45 -12.99
C ALA A 175 30.18 1.98 -13.03
N ASP A 176 29.39 1.57 -12.04
CA ASP A 176 28.86 0.20 -11.91
C ASP A 176 27.68 -0.09 -12.87
N ILE A 177 27.21 0.90 -13.63
CA ILE A 177 26.14 0.75 -14.62
C ILE A 177 26.74 0.66 -16.04
N PRO A 178 26.67 -0.52 -16.70
CA PRO A 178 27.12 -0.66 -18.07
C PRO A 178 26.28 0.21 -19.00
N LYS A 179 26.93 0.99 -19.86
CA LYS A 179 26.25 1.79 -20.91
C LYS A 179 25.82 0.92 -22.09
N GLN A 180 26.55 -0.18 -22.30
CA GLN A 180 26.39 -1.14 -23.36
C GLN A 180 26.60 -2.53 -22.77
N LEU A 181 25.60 -3.39 -22.88
CA LEU A 181 25.68 -4.79 -22.47
C LEU A 181 26.45 -5.62 -23.49
N ASP A 182 27.04 -6.72 -23.02
CA ASP A 182 27.72 -7.69 -23.87
C ASP A 182 26.73 -8.35 -24.85
N LYS A 183 27.00 -8.22 -26.14
CA LYS A 183 26.13 -8.72 -27.22
C LYS A 183 26.08 -10.24 -27.28
N GLN A 184 27.14 -10.95 -26.88
CA GLN A 184 27.15 -12.40 -26.87
C GLN A 184 26.31 -12.94 -25.72
N ALA A 185 26.37 -12.30 -24.55
CA ALA A 185 25.52 -12.61 -23.42
C ALA A 185 24.04 -12.35 -23.74
N LEU A 186 23.73 -11.27 -24.47
CA LEU A 186 22.36 -10.97 -24.95
C LEU A 186 21.84 -11.97 -25.97
N ALA A 187 22.70 -12.48 -26.88
CA ALA A 187 22.28 -13.47 -27.87
C ALA A 187 21.75 -14.77 -27.22
N GLY A 188 22.15 -15.07 -25.99
CA GLY A 188 21.66 -16.20 -25.21
C GLY A 188 20.23 -16.03 -24.65
N LEU A 189 19.62 -14.85 -24.75
CA LEU A 189 18.29 -14.54 -24.17
C LEU A 189 17.09 -14.87 -25.06
N GLY A 190 17.29 -15.58 -26.17
CA GLY A 190 16.18 -16.15 -26.95
C GLY A 190 15.31 -15.13 -27.68
N GLY A 191 15.88 -14.05 -28.21
CA GLY A 191 15.26 -13.24 -29.27
C GLY A 191 13.99 -12.48 -28.87
N ASN A 192 13.92 -11.95 -27.65
CA ASN A 192 12.82 -11.07 -27.27
C ASN A 192 13.09 -9.63 -27.78
N SER A 193 12.28 -9.15 -28.71
CA SER A 193 12.42 -7.83 -29.36
C SER A 193 12.18 -6.63 -28.44
N LEU A 194 11.74 -6.88 -27.21
CA LEU A 194 11.37 -5.88 -26.21
C LEU A 194 12.55 -5.38 -25.34
N GLY A 195 13.77 -5.90 -25.57
CA GLY A 195 14.95 -5.56 -24.78
C GLY A 195 14.97 -6.19 -23.39
N VAL A 196 15.93 -5.79 -22.56
CA VAL A 196 16.19 -6.36 -21.23
C VAL A 196 15.99 -5.28 -20.16
N GLU A 197 15.39 -5.67 -19.04
CA GLU A 197 15.27 -4.80 -17.87
C GLU A 197 16.04 -5.42 -16.69
N VAL A 198 16.96 -4.64 -16.14
CA VAL A 198 17.77 -4.98 -14.97
C VAL A 198 17.29 -4.13 -13.80
N ARG A 199 17.00 -4.76 -12.68
CA ARG A 199 16.63 -4.05 -11.44
C ARG A 199 17.75 -4.20 -10.43
N GLY A 200 18.03 -3.12 -9.72
CA GLY A 200 19.07 -3.08 -8.73
C GLY A 200 18.90 -1.93 -7.75
N GLU A 201 19.84 -1.84 -6.82
CA GLU A 201 19.85 -0.79 -5.81
C GLU A 201 21.05 0.14 -6.08
N LEU A 202 20.78 1.43 -6.22
CA LEU A 202 21.79 2.47 -6.13
C LEU A 202 22.08 2.74 -4.65
N PHE A 203 23.34 2.88 -4.29
CA PHE A 203 23.74 3.13 -2.91
C PHE A 203 25.07 3.86 -2.84
N MET A 204 25.34 4.47 -1.68
CA MET A 204 26.64 5.02 -1.37
C MET A 204 27.35 4.13 -0.38
N ARG A 205 28.60 3.77 -0.70
CA ARG A 205 29.45 3.02 0.21
C ARG A 205 29.71 3.83 1.48
N LEU A 206 29.71 3.19 2.65
CA LEU A 206 29.95 3.84 3.95
C LEU A 206 31.30 4.53 4.00
N SER A 207 32.32 3.93 3.37
CA SER A 207 33.67 4.49 3.20
C SER A 207 33.69 5.79 2.38
N VAL A 208 32.81 5.91 1.38
CA VAL A 208 32.61 7.13 0.59
C VAL A 208 31.81 8.16 1.41
N PHE A 209 30.76 7.69 2.09
CA PHE A 209 29.88 8.51 2.92
C PHE A 209 30.61 9.23 4.07
N GLN A 210 31.73 8.69 4.57
CA GLN A 210 32.53 9.37 5.60
C GLN A 210 32.94 10.80 5.22
N ARG A 211 33.08 11.09 3.91
CA ARG A 211 33.42 12.45 3.41
C ARG A 211 32.27 13.45 3.58
N TYR A 212 31.05 12.94 3.74
CA TYR A 212 29.79 13.70 3.74
C TYR A 212 29.05 13.60 5.07
N LYS A 213 29.58 12.84 6.04
CA LYS A 213 28.93 12.53 7.31
C LYS A 213 28.55 13.78 8.13
N ASP A 214 29.31 14.85 8.01
CA ASP A 214 29.04 16.11 8.70
C ASP A 214 27.95 16.97 8.03
N GLN A 215 27.55 16.62 6.79
CA GLN A 215 26.61 17.38 5.97
C GLN A 215 25.28 16.65 5.73
N TYR A 216 25.23 15.34 5.98
CA TYR A 216 24.09 14.49 5.65
C TYR A 216 23.82 13.47 6.75
N SER A 217 22.53 13.23 7.06
CA SER A 217 22.11 12.32 8.13
C SER A 217 22.44 10.85 7.84
N ASN A 218 22.24 10.39 6.60
CA ASN A 218 22.43 8.99 6.21
C ASN A 218 22.81 8.85 4.71
N PRO A 219 23.47 7.74 4.31
CA PRO A 219 23.92 7.51 2.94
C PRO A 219 22.77 7.30 1.94
N ARG A 220 21.61 6.77 2.38
CA ARG A 220 20.44 6.57 1.53
C ARG A 220 19.93 7.89 0.94
N ASN A 221 19.80 8.92 1.77
CA ASN A 221 19.34 10.26 1.35
C ASN A 221 20.32 10.90 0.37
N LEU A 222 21.61 10.84 0.70
CA LEU A 222 22.63 11.39 -0.18
C LEU A 222 22.65 10.68 -1.53
N THR A 223 22.39 9.37 -1.55
CA THR A 223 22.24 8.60 -2.80
C THR A 223 21.06 9.08 -3.62
N ALA A 224 19.87 9.21 -3.00
CA ALA A 224 18.66 9.71 -3.65
C ALA A 224 18.86 11.08 -4.28
N GLY A 225 19.60 11.96 -3.59
CA GLY A 225 19.91 13.27 -4.12
C GLY A 225 20.94 13.31 -5.21
N ALA A 226 22.03 12.61 -4.99
CA ALA A 226 23.13 12.55 -5.93
C ALA A 226 22.66 12.02 -7.29
N ILE A 227 21.77 11.02 -7.32
CA ILE A 227 21.27 10.46 -8.58
C ILE A 227 20.24 11.36 -9.29
N LYS A 228 19.60 12.29 -8.57
CA LYS A 228 18.61 13.23 -9.14
C LYS A 228 19.18 14.62 -9.44
N HIS A 229 20.49 14.77 -9.36
CA HIS A 229 21.12 16.07 -9.54
C HIS A 229 20.81 16.67 -10.92
N LYS A 230 20.31 17.92 -10.94
CA LYS A 230 19.87 18.60 -12.19
C LYS A 230 21.03 19.01 -13.09
N GLU A 231 22.17 19.35 -12.50
CA GLU A 231 23.38 19.67 -13.27
C GLU A 231 24.15 18.40 -13.62
N ARG A 232 24.45 18.25 -14.92
CA ARG A 232 25.28 17.16 -15.45
C ARG A 232 26.69 17.17 -14.88
N GLY A 233 27.28 15.99 -14.73
CA GLY A 233 28.64 15.76 -14.24
C GLY A 233 28.77 15.78 -12.72
N ARG A 234 27.72 16.18 -11.98
CA ARG A 234 27.76 16.23 -10.52
C ARG A 234 27.49 14.87 -9.89
N THR A 235 26.62 14.04 -10.46
CA THR A 235 26.33 12.69 -9.95
C THR A 235 27.61 11.86 -9.86
N GLY A 236 28.47 11.91 -10.89
CA GLY A 236 29.75 11.21 -10.90
C GLY A 236 30.68 11.57 -9.72
N ALA A 237 30.60 12.79 -9.18
CA ALA A 237 31.43 13.20 -8.04
C ALA A 237 31.07 12.48 -6.74
N TYR A 238 29.82 12.04 -6.59
CA TYR A 238 29.36 11.33 -5.40
C TYR A 238 29.82 9.87 -5.36
N THR A 239 30.36 9.33 -6.47
CA THR A 239 30.89 7.96 -6.56
C THR A 239 29.87 6.93 -6.08
N LEU A 240 28.63 7.05 -6.57
CA LEU A 240 27.57 6.09 -6.27
C LEU A 240 27.93 4.70 -6.81
N SER A 241 27.47 3.67 -6.12
CA SER A 241 27.57 2.27 -6.55
C SER A 241 26.20 1.73 -6.92
N PHE A 242 26.22 0.65 -7.71
CA PHE A 242 25.02 -0.07 -8.13
C PHE A 242 25.24 -1.58 -8.00
N TYR A 243 24.28 -2.28 -7.39
CA TYR A 243 24.21 -3.73 -7.44
C TYR A 243 22.92 -4.18 -8.11
N ALA A 244 23.05 -5.05 -9.11
CA ALA A 244 21.91 -5.69 -9.75
C ALA A 244 21.40 -6.85 -8.86
N TYR A 245 20.08 -6.95 -8.69
CA TYR A 245 19.43 -7.99 -7.88
C TYR A 245 18.32 -8.76 -8.62
N ASP A 246 17.92 -8.33 -9.83
CA ASP A 246 16.91 -9.04 -10.63
C ASP A 246 17.06 -8.70 -12.11
N LEU A 247 16.56 -9.61 -12.94
CA LEU A 247 16.58 -9.53 -14.39
C LEU A 247 15.19 -9.91 -14.90
N LEU A 248 14.61 -9.08 -15.76
CA LEU A 248 13.32 -9.29 -16.41
C LEU A 248 13.55 -9.61 -17.90
N ASN A 249 12.53 -10.17 -18.55
CA ASN A 249 12.55 -10.55 -19.99
C ASN A 249 13.66 -11.55 -20.37
N HIS A 250 14.04 -12.45 -19.44
CA HIS A 250 15.23 -13.30 -19.58
C HIS A 250 14.95 -14.75 -20.01
N GLY A 251 13.71 -15.24 -19.90
CA GLY A 251 13.34 -16.62 -20.28
C GLY A 251 14.00 -17.74 -19.46
N LEU A 252 14.72 -17.41 -18.38
CA LEU A 252 15.42 -18.37 -17.51
C LEU A 252 14.47 -18.97 -16.47
N SER A 253 14.80 -20.17 -16.01
CA SER A 253 13.99 -20.94 -15.06
C SER A 253 14.39 -20.74 -13.61
N HIS A 254 15.60 -20.23 -13.33
CA HIS A 254 16.12 -20.18 -11.97
C HIS A 254 16.90 -18.90 -11.65
N GLU A 255 16.78 -18.39 -10.42
CA GLU A 255 17.48 -17.18 -9.95
C GLU A 255 19.01 -17.29 -10.11
N ARG A 256 19.58 -18.46 -9.86
CA ARG A 256 21.02 -18.71 -10.05
C ARG A 256 21.48 -18.39 -11.47
N GLU A 257 20.66 -18.71 -12.47
CA GLU A 257 20.96 -18.43 -13.87
C GLU A 257 20.86 -16.92 -14.15
N LYS A 258 19.91 -16.22 -13.51
CA LYS A 258 19.77 -14.75 -13.61
C LYS A 258 21.03 -14.05 -13.08
N PHE A 259 21.48 -14.38 -11.87
CA PHE A 259 22.65 -13.76 -11.26
C PHE A 259 23.92 -14.02 -12.09
N GLN A 260 24.14 -15.26 -12.54
CA GLN A 260 25.24 -15.57 -13.45
C GLN A 260 25.18 -14.80 -14.78
N LEU A 261 23.97 -14.56 -15.30
CA LEU A 261 23.81 -13.77 -16.51
C LEU A 261 24.04 -12.28 -16.26
N LEU A 262 23.58 -11.72 -15.14
CA LEU A 262 23.85 -10.34 -14.75
C LEU A 262 25.36 -10.06 -14.70
N GLU A 263 26.14 -10.98 -14.11
CA GLU A 263 27.60 -10.89 -14.10
C GLU A 263 28.18 -10.90 -15.53
N ARG A 264 27.72 -11.81 -16.40
CA ARG A 264 28.15 -11.87 -17.81
C ARG A 264 27.76 -10.62 -18.61
N LEU A 265 26.66 -9.97 -18.24
CA LEU A 265 26.21 -8.70 -18.83
C LEU A 265 27.03 -7.50 -18.33
N GLY A 266 27.95 -7.71 -17.38
CA GLY A 266 28.90 -6.70 -16.89
C GLY A 266 28.46 -6.01 -15.60
N PHE A 267 27.43 -6.50 -14.92
CA PHE A 267 26.99 -5.94 -13.65
C PHE A 267 27.77 -6.52 -12.47
N SER A 268 28.02 -5.67 -11.48
CA SER A 268 28.23 -6.16 -10.13
C SER A 268 26.88 -6.60 -9.55
N VAL A 269 26.81 -7.83 -9.06
CA VAL A 269 25.59 -8.39 -8.48
C VAL A 269 25.60 -8.29 -6.96
N GLU A 270 24.42 -8.16 -6.37
CA GLU A 270 24.26 -8.24 -4.93
C GLU A 270 24.70 -9.63 -4.43
N GLU A 271 25.41 -9.67 -3.32
CA GLU A 271 25.87 -10.93 -2.77
C GLU A 271 24.68 -11.75 -2.29
N CYS A 272 24.63 -13.03 -2.66
CA CYS A 272 23.51 -13.89 -2.33
C CYS A 272 23.97 -15.32 -2.03
N GLU A 273 23.14 -16.03 -1.28
CA GLU A 273 23.30 -17.45 -0.97
C GLU A 273 22.03 -18.21 -1.33
N PHE A 274 22.19 -19.47 -1.72
CA PHE A 274 21.08 -20.39 -1.94
C PHE A 274 21.03 -21.35 -0.77
N VAL A 275 19.96 -21.29 0.00
CA VAL A 275 19.83 -22.00 1.26
C VAL A 275 18.61 -22.92 1.25
N PRO A 276 18.71 -24.12 1.84
CA PRO A 276 17.55 -24.95 2.09
C PRO A 276 16.67 -24.35 3.20
N ARG A 277 15.41 -24.80 3.29
CA ARG A 277 14.40 -24.23 4.21
C ARG A 277 14.80 -24.28 5.68
N ASP A 278 15.53 -25.31 6.08
CA ASP A 278 16.00 -25.49 7.46
C ASP A 278 17.18 -24.57 7.82
N GLN A 279 17.76 -23.86 6.84
CA GLN A 279 18.89 -22.95 7.02
C GLN A 279 18.49 -21.47 6.92
N LEU A 280 17.19 -21.14 6.91
CA LEU A 280 16.71 -19.75 6.85
C LEU A 280 17.20 -18.89 8.02
N GLN A 281 17.11 -19.41 9.24
CA GLN A 281 17.54 -18.70 10.44
C GLN A 281 19.09 -18.57 10.53
N PRO A 282 19.88 -19.63 10.33
CA PRO A 282 21.34 -19.51 10.24
C PRO A 282 21.82 -18.51 9.17
N SER A 283 21.16 -18.50 8.00
CA SER A 283 21.39 -17.51 6.94
C SER A 283 21.15 -16.09 7.44
N PHE A 284 20.02 -15.83 8.11
CA PHE A 284 19.71 -14.53 8.68
C PHE A 284 20.76 -14.05 9.70
N GLU A 285 21.17 -14.94 10.60
CA GLU A 285 22.19 -14.65 11.64
C GLU A 285 23.54 -14.33 11.01
N SER A 286 23.92 -15.04 9.94
CA SER A 286 25.13 -14.78 9.15
C SER A 286 25.12 -13.35 8.58
N TRP A 287 24.02 -12.95 7.90
CA TRP A 287 23.89 -11.59 7.37
C TRP A 287 23.86 -10.53 8.47
N SER A 288 23.17 -10.80 9.58
CA SER A 288 23.12 -9.90 10.73
C SER A 288 24.51 -9.63 11.31
N ALA A 289 25.35 -10.67 11.45
CA ALA A 289 26.71 -10.52 11.96
C ALA A 289 27.62 -9.71 11.01
N ARG A 290 27.39 -9.85 9.70
CA ARG A 290 28.15 -9.15 8.65
C ARG A 290 27.81 -7.67 8.52
N ARG A 291 26.71 -7.20 9.12
CA ARG A 291 26.33 -5.78 9.14
C ARG A 291 27.47 -4.86 9.63
N ALA A 292 28.31 -5.35 10.54
CA ALA A 292 29.44 -4.61 11.08
C ALA A 292 30.64 -4.48 10.13
N THR A 293 30.68 -5.27 9.04
CA THR A 293 31.85 -5.38 8.16
C THR A 293 31.58 -4.98 6.72
N ILE A 294 30.32 -5.02 6.27
CA ILE A 294 29.96 -4.58 4.92
C ILE A 294 30.01 -3.06 4.79
N ASP A 295 30.41 -2.58 3.62
CA ASP A 295 30.64 -1.16 3.34
C ASP A 295 29.37 -0.45 2.82
N TYR A 296 28.18 -0.92 3.20
CA TYR A 296 26.88 -0.34 2.83
C TYR A 296 25.83 -0.70 3.87
N GLU A 297 24.76 0.08 3.96
CA GLU A 297 23.70 -0.16 4.94
C GLU A 297 22.75 -1.27 4.48
N ILE A 298 22.38 -2.14 5.43
CA ILE A 298 21.37 -3.17 5.27
C ILE A 298 20.36 -3.09 6.40
N ASP A 299 19.08 -3.33 6.08
CA ASP A 299 17.97 -3.23 7.03
C ASP A 299 17.23 -4.56 7.26
N GLY A 300 17.76 -5.66 6.72
CA GLY A 300 17.26 -7.01 6.87
C GLY A 300 17.87 -7.97 5.85
N VAL A 301 17.18 -9.07 5.58
CA VAL A 301 17.51 -10.05 4.55
C VAL A 301 16.28 -10.27 3.68
N VAL A 302 16.45 -10.27 2.36
CA VAL A 302 15.40 -10.63 1.40
C VAL A 302 15.52 -12.11 1.08
N TYR A 303 14.42 -12.83 1.22
CA TYR A 303 14.28 -14.21 0.79
C TYR A 303 13.38 -14.29 -0.45
N ARG A 304 13.74 -15.14 -1.41
CA ARG A 304 13.01 -15.38 -2.66
C ARG A 304 12.93 -16.87 -2.97
N ALA A 305 11.81 -17.32 -3.53
CA ALA A 305 11.76 -18.64 -4.17
C ALA A 305 12.77 -18.64 -5.34
N ALA A 306 13.71 -19.59 -5.36
CA ALA A 306 14.77 -19.59 -6.37
C ALA A 306 14.29 -20.06 -7.75
N ASP A 307 13.23 -20.87 -7.81
CA ASP A 307 12.60 -21.33 -9.04
C ASP A 307 11.62 -20.28 -9.58
N VAL A 308 11.81 -19.86 -10.84
CA VAL A 308 10.99 -18.83 -11.50
C VAL A 308 9.59 -19.33 -11.83
N GLY A 309 9.42 -20.64 -12.05
CA GLY A 309 8.11 -21.27 -12.22
C GLY A 309 7.27 -21.16 -10.94
N GLU A 310 7.89 -21.39 -9.78
CA GLU A 310 7.24 -21.18 -8.48
C GLU A 310 6.92 -19.70 -8.21
N GLN A 311 7.79 -18.78 -8.64
CA GLN A 311 7.48 -17.34 -8.59
C GLN A 311 6.21 -17.00 -9.39
N ALA A 312 6.11 -17.52 -10.61
CA ALA A 312 4.94 -17.34 -11.47
C ALA A 312 3.67 -17.98 -10.86
N ARG A 313 3.78 -19.19 -10.30
CA ARG A 313 2.68 -19.91 -9.65
C ARG A 313 2.15 -19.18 -8.41
N LEU A 314 3.05 -18.64 -7.58
CA LEU A 314 2.70 -17.89 -6.37
C LEU A 314 2.12 -16.52 -6.71
N GLY A 315 2.61 -15.88 -7.77
CA GLY A 315 2.15 -14.58 -8.24
C GLY A 315 2.42 -13.42 -7.27
N GLU A 316 1.65 -12.35 -7.42
CA GLU A 316 1.80 -11.11 -6.66
C GLU A 316 0.44 -10.60 -6.14
N THR A 317 0.47 -9.75 -5.11
CA THR A 317 -0.66 -8.92 -4.70
C THR A 317 -0.53 -7.55 -5.34
N GLY A 318 -1.53 -6.67 -5.18
CA GLY A 318 -1.42 -5.28 -5.62
C GLY A 318 -0.31 -4.47 -4.92
N HIS A 319 0.38 -5.03 -3.91
CA HIS A 319 1.42 -4.35 -3.14
C HIS A 319 2.78 -5.08 -3.15
N HIS A 320 2.80 -6.42 -3.15
CA HIS A 320 4.02 -7.22 -2.99
C HIS A 320 3.97 -8.58 -3.71
N PRO A 321 5.11 -9.11 -4.19
CA PRO A 321 5.21 -10.47 -4.70
C PRO A 321 5.02 -11.51 -3.58
N ARG A 322 4.30 -12.60 -3.83
CA ARG A 322 4.08 -13.67 -2.82
C ARG A 322 5.28 -14.60 -2.70
N TRP A 323 6.16 -14.58 -3.70
CA TRP A 323 7.37 -15.38 -3.81
C TRP A 323 8.62 -14.70 -3.24
N SER A 324 8.48 -13.52 -2.62
CA SER A 324 9.57 -12.84 -1.91
C SER A 324 9.10 -12.22 -0.60
N ILE A 325 9.95 -12.25 0.41
CA ILE A 325 9.70 -11.65 1.73
C ILE A 325 10.97 -10.97 2.24
N ALA A 326 10.82 -9.79 2.85
CA ALA A 326 11.89 -9.12 3.58
C ALA A 326 11.78 -9.50 5.06
N TYR A 327 12.70 -10.34 5.54
CA TYR A 327 12.83 -10.59 6.96
C TYR A 327 13.70 -9.48 7.57
N LYS A 328 13.06 -8.58 8.32
CA LYS A 328 13.73 -7.42 8.88
C LYS A 328 14.56 -7.82 10.10
N PHE A 329 15.66 -7.09 10.34
CA PHE A 329 16.26 -7.16 11.66
C PHE A 329 15.20 -6.82 12.70
N GLN A 330 15.10 -7.67 13.74
CA GLN A 330 14.17 -7.43 14.84
C GLN A 330 14.42 -6.00 15.33
N GLY A 331 13.33 -5.23 15.42
CA GLY A 331 13.42 -3.84 15.82
C GLY A 331 14.13 -3.74 17.16
N ASP A 332 14.84 -2.63 17.37
CA ASP A 332 15.46 -2.41 18.67
C ASP A 332 14.36 -2.47 19.74
N THR A 333 14.61 -3.31 20.74
CA THR A 333 13.80 -3.40 21.94
C THR A 333 14.45 -2.53 23.00
N GLY A 334 13.67 -1.72 23.70
CA GLY A 334 14.15 -0.94 24.81
C GLY A 334 13.17 -0.90 25.96
N THR A 335 13.68 -0.56 27.14
CA THR A 335 12.87 -0.43 28.35
C THR A 335 12.71 1.02 28.73
N THR A 336 11.49 1.43 29.06
CA THR A 336 11.17 2.80 29.43
C THR A 336 10.06 2.86 30.48
N THR A 337 9.80 4.03 31.05
CA THR A 337 8.79 4.24 32.10
C THR A 337 7.47 4.70 31.50
N LEU A 338 6.39 3.95 31.75
CA LEU A 338 5.02 4.31 31.41
C LEU A 338 4.53 5.45 32.31
N GLN A 339 4.11 6.54 31.69
CA GLN A 339 3.65 7.75 32.37
C GLN A 339 2.12 7.80 32.48
N GLU A 340 1.42 7.54 31.38
CA GLU A 340 -0.05 7.69 31.31
C GLU A 340 -0.66 6.74 30.26
N VAL A 341 -1.95 6.46 30.38
CA VAL A 341 -2.75 5.82 29.33
C VAL A 341 -3.88 6.75 28.90
N LEU A 342 -3.87 7.14 27.63
CA LEU A 342 -4.94 7.93 27.00
C LEU A 342 -5.93 7.02 26.28
N TRP A 343 -7.20 7.44 26.26
CA TRP A 343 -8.27 6.75 25.55
C TRP A 343 -8.71 7.58 24.34
N SER A 344 -8.42 7.08 23.14
CA SER A 344 -8.69 7.79 21.88
C SER A 344 -9.95 7.27 21.22
N VAL A 345 -10.78 8.15 20.65
CA VAL A 345 -12.05 7.78 19.98
C VAL A 345 -11.88 7.87 18.47
N SER A 346 -12.15 6.77 17.76
CA SER A 346 -12.07 6.71 16.30
C SER A 346 -13.33 7.23 15.61
N ARG A 347 -13.26 7.39 14.27
CA ARG A 347 -14.41 7.66 13.38
C ARG A 347 -15.60 6.73 13.61
N THR A 348 -15.35 5.45 13.87
CA THR A 348 -16.40 4.44 14.10
C THR A 348 -16.85 4.36 15.55
N GLY A 349 -16.41 5.31 16.40
CA GLY A 349 -16.70 5.32 17.83
C GLY A 349 -15.91 4.31 18.64
N THR A 350 -14.97 3.56 18.04
CA THR A 350 -14.09 2.65 18.79
C THR A 350 -13.20 3.47 19.72
N ILE A 351 -13.11 3.09 20.99
CA ILE A 351 -12.27 3.75 21.99
C ILE A 351 -11.05 2.86 22.26
N THR A 352 -9.85 3.33 21.92
CA THR A 352 -8.61 2.56 22.03
C THR A 352 -7.63 3.14 23.06
N PRO A 353 -6.99 2.29 23.88
CA PRO A 353 -5.99 2.73 24.83
C PRO A 353 -4.62 2.97 24.15
N VAL A 354 -3.95 4.05 24.55
CA VAL A 354 -2.62 4.45 24.07
C VAL A 354 -1.74 4.75 25.27
N GLY A 355 -0.62 4.04 25.39
CA GLY A 355 0.37 4.27 26.44
C GLY A 355 1.31 5.41 26.06
N LEU A 356 1.49 6.36 26.97
CA LEU A 356 2.50 7.41 26.92
C LEU A 356 3.63 7.04 27.87
N PHE A 357 4.87 7.10 27.41
CA PHE A 357 6.04 6.73 28.19
C PHE A 357 7.20 7.70 27.94
N THR A 358 8.18 7.67 28.85
CA THR A 358 9.40 8.45 28.68
C THR A 358 10.04 8.12 27.32
N PRO A 359 10.36 9.13 26.48
CA PRO A 359 10.88 8.86 25.14
C PRO A 359 12.14 7.98 25.17
N ILE A 360 12.19 6.98 24.29
CA ILE A 360 13.31 6.06 24.12
C ILE A 360 13.70 5.96 22.65
N GLU A 361 15.00 5.93 22.36
CA GLU A 361 15.50 5.75 21.00
C GLU A 361 15.46 4.27 20.61
N LEU A 362 14.67 3.94 19.57
CA LEU A 362 14.60 2.60 19.00
C LEU A 362 14.75 2.71 17.48
N SER A 363 15.81 2.10 16.94
CA SER A 363 16.13 2.09 15.52
C SER A 363 16.24 3.50 14.94
N GLY A 364 16.96 4.37 15.66
CA GLY A 364 17.25 5.75 15.25
C GLY A 364 16.07 6.73 15.35
N ALA A 365 14.92 6.31 15.88
CA ALA A 365 13.80 7.23 16.16
C ALA A 365 13.45 7.24 17.65
N MET A 366 13.15 8.44 18.16
CA MET A 366 12.66 8.63 19.51
C MET A 366 11.17 8.29 19.59
N ILE A 367 10.82 7.36 20.48
CA ILE A 367 9.46 6.86 20.65
C ILE A 367 8.99 7.19 22.07
N GLY A 368 7.87 7.90 22.20
CA GLY A 368 7.24 8.23 23.50
C GLY A 368 5.80 7.74 23.65
N ARG A 369 5.26 7.04 22.66
CA ARG A 369 3.87 6.53 22.68
C ARG A 369 3.74 5.22 21.92
N ALA A 370 2.84 4.35 22.37
CA ALA A 370 2.48 3.13 21.65
C ALA A 370 1.01 2.77 21.87
N GLY A 371 0.38 2.17 20.87
CA GLY A 371 -0.97 1.64 20.99
C GLY A 371 -0.98 0.41 21.91
N LEU A 372 -1.98 0.32 22.79
CA LEU A 372 -2.22 -0.85 23.64
C LEU A 372 -3.27 -1.80 23.02
N HIS A 373 -3.54 -1.61 21.72
CA HIS A 373 -4.44 -2.37 20.85
C HIS A 373 -5.92 -2.31 21.20
N ASN A 374 -6.35 -3.07 22.20
CA ASN A 374 -7.76 -3.29 22.53
C ASN A 374 -7.94 -3.53 24.02
N LEU A 375 -9.18 -3.71 24.47
CA LEU A 375 -9.49 -3.80 25.89
C LEU A 375 -8.91 -5.08 26.52
N ASN A 376 -8.98 -6.21 25.81
CA ASN A 376 -8.35 -7.46 26.27
C ASN A 376 -6.85 -7.30 26.46
N ARG A 377 -6.16 -6.73 25.48
CA ARG A 377 -4.70 -6.57 25.53
C ARG A 377 -4.29 -5.59 26.63
N PHE A 378 -5.05 -4.52 26.79
CA PHE A 378 -4.84 -3.56 27.88
C PHE A 378 -4.99 -4.23 29.26
N GLU A 379 -6.03 -5.05 29.45
CA GLU A 379 -6.25 -5.80 30.70
C GLU A 379 -5.19 -6.90 30.91
N GLU A 380 -4.74 -7.56 29.82
CA GLU A 380 -3.68 -8.59 29.86
C GLU A 380 -2.31 -8.01 30.25
N LEU A 381 -1.96 -6.84 29.75
CA LEU A 381 -0.71 -6.16 30.07
C LEU A 381 -0.60 -5.76 31.56
N ASP A 382 -1.75 -5.67 32.24
CA ASP A 382 -1.90 -5.32 33.65
C ASP A 382 -1.05 -4.11 34.11
N LEU A 383 -1.04 -3.07 33.27
CA LEU A 383 -0.15 -1.92 33.43
C LEU A 383 -0.48 -1.10 34.70
N THR A 384 0.57 -0.57 35.33
CA THR A 384 0.47 0.32 36.49
C THR A 384 1.14 1.67 36.22
N GLU A 385 0.67 2.72 36.89
CA GLU A 385 1.24 4.08 36.78
C GLU A 385 2.73 4.06 37.19
N GLY A 386 3.60 4.58 36.33
CA GLY A 386 5.05 4.60 36.58
C GLY A 386 5.76 3.25 36.36
N ALA A 387 5.09 2.27 35.75
CA ALA A 387 5.69 0.96 35.47
C ALA A 387 6.86 1.05 34.47
N THR A 388 7.86 0.19 34.63
CA THR A 388 8.86 -0.05 33.60
C THR A 388 8.26 -1.03 32.58
N ILE A 389 8.20 -0.62 31.33
CA ILE A 389 7.64 -1.38 30.21
C ILE A 389 8.71 -1.67 29.16
N GLU A 390 8.53 -2.78 28.45
CA GLU A 390 9.30 -3.12 27.26
C GLU A 390 8.57 -2.64 26.02
N VAL A 391 9.27 -1.85 25.20
CA VAL A 391 8.74 -1.28 23.96
C VAL A 391 9.59 -1.77 22.81
N THR A 392 8.92 -2.27 21.78
CA THR A 392 9.56 -2.75 20.56
C THR A 392 9.03 -1.97 19.37
N ARG A 393 9.93 -1.55 18.47
CA ARG A 393 9.56 -0.94 17.21
C ARG A 393 9.40 -2.00 16.14
N ARG A 394 8.23 -2.65 16.07
CA ARG A 394 7.97 -3.68 15.06
C ARG A 394 8.02 -3.06 13.67
N GLY A 395 8.84 -3.65 12.80
CA GLY A 395 8.99 -3.19 11.43
C GLY A 395 9.58 -1.81 11.20
N GLY A 396 10.26 -1.25 12.21
CA GLY A 396 10.88 0.06 12.12
C GLY A 396 9.87 1.20 11.95
N VAL A 397 8.58 0.98 12.22
CA VAL A 397 7.54 2.01 12.01
C VAL A 397 6.58 2.12 13.20
N ILE A 398 6.05 1.01 13.71
CA ILE A 398 4.98 1.05 14.71
C ILE A 398 5.49 0.55 16.07
N PRO A 399 5.52 1.41 17.10
CA PRO A 399 5.90 1.00 18.44
C PRO A 399 4.78 0.22 19.14
N HIS A 400 5.18 -0.82 19.87
CA HIS A 400 4.31 -1.69 20.65
C HIS A 400 4.83 -1.86 22.06
N VAL A 401 3.91 -1.84 23.04
CA VAL A 401 4.22 -2.28 24.41
C VAL A 401 4.10 -3.79 24.46
N GLU A 402 5.22 -4.47 24.67
CA GLU A 402 5.27 -5.94 24.71
C GLU A 402 4.79 -6.48 26.04
N ARG A 403 5.28 -5.90 27.14
CA ARG A 403 4.96 -6.32 28.51
C ARG A 403 5.38 -5.27 29.54
N MET A 404 4.78 -5.36 30.71
CA MET A 404 5.31 -4.73 31.92
C MET A 404 6.49 -5.55 32.45
N ILE A 405 7.64 -4.89 32.64
CA ILE A 405 8.83 -5.47 33.27
C ILE A 405 8.74 -5.39 34.79
N THR A 406 8.36 -4.21 35.29
CA THR A 406 8.27 -3.97 36.73
C THR A 406 7.10 -3.03 37.01
N PRO A 407 6.22 -3.35 37.97
CA PRO A 407 5.16 -2.44 38.38
C PRO A 407 5.71 -1.11 38.90
N GLY A 408 4.95 -0.05 38.70
CA GLY A 408 5.30 1.27 39.23
C GLY A 408 5.09 1.38 40.74
N PRO A 409 5.56 2.45 41.38
CA PRO A 409 5.41 2.67 42.81
C PRO A 409 3.93 2.60 43.25
N GLY A 410 3.63 1.73 44.22
CA GLY A 410 2.27 1.53 44.72
C GLY A 410 1.35 0.70 43.82
N ALA A 411 1.84 0.23 42.67
CA ALA A 411 1.13 -0.67 41.74
C ALA A 411 -0.31 -0.22 41.40
N LYS A 412 -0.52 1.08 41.28
CA LYS A 412 -1.83 1.66 40.96
C LYS A 412 -2.17 1.35 39.50
N LYS A 413 -3.28 0.64 39.27
CA LYS A 413 -3.76 0.27 37.93
C LYS A 413 -4.45 1.45 37.24
N PHE A 414 -4.41 1.46 35.92
CA PHE A 414 -5.17 2.39 35.09
C PHE A 414 -6.64 2.00 35.00
N ASP A 415 -7.54 2.97 35.13
CA ASP A 415 -8.99 2.73 35.03
C ASP A 415 -9.46 2.63 33.58
N VAL A 416 -10.40 1.71 33.34
CA VAL A 416 -11.14 1.61 32.07
C VAL A 416 -12.28 2.64 32.09
N PRO A 417 -12.37 3.54 31.09
CA PRO A 417 -13.35 4.62 31.11
C PRO A 417 -14.76 4.06 30.93
N LYS A 418 -15.68 4.55 31.79
CA LYS A 418 -17.12 4.24 31.70
C LYS A 418 -17.87 5.18 30.75
N ARG A 419 -17.22 6.26 30.32
CA ARG A 419 -17.77 7.28 29.41
C ARG A 419 -16.79 7.57 28.29
N CYS A 420 -17.32 7.90 27.12
CA CYS A 420 -16.57 8.34 25.97
C CYS A 420 -15.81 9.63 26.30
N PRO A 421 -14.47 9.65 26.17
CA PRO A 421 -13.67 10.83 26.51
C PRO A 421 -13.90 12.01 25.55
N ALA A 422 -14.51 11.78 24.38
CA ALA A 422 -14.80 12.82 23.39
C ALA A 422 -16.16 13.51 23.61
N CYS A 423 -17.23 12.76 23.92
CA CYS A 423 -18.59 13.31 24.00
C CYS A 423 -19.33 13.04 25.31
N GLY A 424 -18.73 12.30 26.26
CA GLY A 424 -19.33 12.00 27.56
C GLY A 424 -20.44 10.94 27.57
N SER A 425 -20.86 10.44 26.39
CA SER A 425 -21.79 9.30 26.24
C SER A 425 -21.24 8.03 26.91
N GLU A 426 -22.08 7.04 27.13
CA GLU A 426 -21.64 5.77 27.74
C GLU A 426 -20.59 5.04 26.87
N ALA A 427 -19.59 4.43 27.53
CA ALA A 427 -18.62 3.56 26.86
C ALA A 427 -19.04 2.11 27.03
N GLU A 428 -19.42 1.46 25.93
CA GLU A 428 -19.91 0.09 25.91
C GLU A 428 -18.79 -0.89 25.54
N ARG A 429 -18.70 -2.01 26.27
CA ARG A 429 -17.84 -3.14 25.90
C ARG A 429 -18.52 -3.97 24.82
N ARG A 430 -17.85 -4.19 23.70
CA ARG A 430 -18.35 -5.07 22.63
C ARG A 430 -17.26 -6.00 22.14
N LYS A 431 -17.63 -7.26 21.91
CA LYS A 431 -16.73 -8.29 21.38
C LYS A 431 -16.68 -8.21 19.85
N LYS A 432 -15.46 -8.08 19.31
CA LYS A 432 -15.15 -8.26 17.89
C LYS A 432 -14.33 -9.55 17.70
N ARG A 433 -14.02 -9.88 16.45
CA ARG A 433 -13.21 -11.06 16.10
C ARG A 433 -11.87 -11.11 16.83
N ASP A 434 -11.25 -9.94 16.99
CA ASP A 434 -9.89 -9.78 17.49
C ASP A 434 -9.83 -9.41 19.00
N GLY A 435 -10.95 -9.57 19.72
CA GLY A 435 -11.08 -9.27 21.14
C GLY A 435 -12.21 -8.29 21.46
N GLU A 436 -12.31 -7.91 22.73
CA GLU A 436 -13.20 -6.87 23.21
C GLU A 436 -12.59 -5.49 23.02
N PHE A 437 -13.46 -4.56 22.66
CA PHE A 437 -13.15 -3.15 22.50
C PHE A 437 -14.18 -2.33 23.26
N LEU A 438 -13.80 -1.10 23.60
CA LEU A 438 -14.75 -0.09 24.03
C LEU A 438 -15.33 0.65 22.83
N PHE A 439 -16.59 1.03 22.90
CA PHE A 439 -17.28 1.84 21.91
C PHE A 439 -18.03 2.98 22.58
N CYS A 440 -18.01 4.15 21.95
CA CYS A 440 -18.97 5.19 22.24
C CYS A 440 -20.38 4.68 21.90
N SER A 441 -21.34 4.80 22.82
CA SER A 441 -22.72 4.38 22.58
C SER A 441 -23.47 5.26 21.57
N LYS A 442 -22.96 6.47 21.31
CA LYS A 442 -23.54 7.46 20.38
C LYS A 442 -22.49 8.06 19.44
N PRO A 443 -21.95 7.27 18.49
CA PRO A 443 -20.92 7.74 17.58
C PRO A 443 -21.42 8.84 16.62
N ASP A 444 -22.68 8.79 16.21
CA ASP A 444 -23.40 9.81 15.43
C ASP A 444 -23.39 11.21 16.07
N GLN A 445 -23.48 11.26 17.40
CA GLN A 445 -23.45 12.48 18.19
C GLN A 445 -22.05 12.84 18.71
N CYS A 446 -21.04 12.03 18.40
CA CYS A 446 -19.68 12.22 18.89
C CYS A 446 -18.90 13.16 17.96
N VAL A 447 -18.42 14.28 18.51
CA VAL A 447 -17.64 15.27 17.75
C VAL A 447 -16.42 14.67 17.06
N SER A 448 -15.67 13.79 17.74
CA SER A 448 -14.48 13.13 17.16
C SER A 448 -14.85 12.15 16.04
N ALA A 449 -16.00 11.49 16.15
CA ALA A 449 -16.45 10.57 15.11
C ALA A 449 -16.87 11.33 13.84
N ARG A 450 -17.62 12.44 14.02
CA ARG A 450 -18.04 13.34 12.93
C ARG A 450 -16.85 13.98 12.23
N LEU A 451 -15.87 14.50 12.98
CA LEU A 451 -14.66 15.06 12.39
C LEU A 451 -13.92 14.02 11.54
N GLY A 452 -13.74 12.81 12.06
CA GLY A 452 -13.11 11.73 11.31
C GLY A 452 -13.90 11.34 10.05
N GLU A 453 -15.23 11.39 10.08
CA GLU A 453 -16.08 11.15 8.91
C GLU A 453 -15.91 12.20 7.82
N LEU A 454 -15.98 13.48 8.18
CA LEU A 454 -15.82 14.58 7.22
C LEU A 454 -14.43 14.59 6.60
N GLN A 455 -13.39 14.32 7.40
CA GLN A 455 -12.01 14.19 6.93
C GLN A 455 -11.83 12.99 6.00
N HIS A 456 -12.42 11.84 6.35
CA HIS A 456 -12.39 10.65 5.50
C HIS A 456 -13.07 10.93 4.16
N PHE A 457 -14.24 11.57 4.16
CA PHE A 457 -14.96 11.90 2.93
C PHE A 457 -14.15 12.83 2.03
N ALA A 458 -13.67 13.97 2.56
CA ALA A 458 -12.86 14.92 1.79
C ALA A 458 -11.59 14.25 1.22
N LYS A 459 -10.92 13.40 2.01
CA LYS A 459 -9.74 12.66 1.57
C LYS A 459 -10.02 11.64 0.47
N VAL A 460 -11.11 10.88 0.56
CA VAL A 460 -11.42 9.84 -0.42
C VAL A 460 -11.90 10.43 -1.74
N VAL A 461 -12.72 11.49 -1.68
CA VAL A 461 -13.20 12.23 -2.86
C VAL A 461 -12.10 13.13 -3.46
N ASP A 462 -11.00 13.32 -2.74
CA ASP A 462 -9.84 14.14 -3.13
C ASP A 462 -10.10 15.65 -3.14
N ILE A 463 -10.96 16.13 -2.22
CA ILE A 463 -11.27 17.55 -2.07
C ILE A 463 -10.11 18.25 -1.33
N GLN A 464 -9.17 18.77 -2.11
CA GLN A 464 -7.96 19.42 -1.60
C GLN A 464 -8.27 20.70 -0.81
N GLY A 465 -7.44 20.98 0.20
CA GLY A 465 -7.54 22.18 1.04
C GLY A 465 -8.46 22.04 2.27
N PHE A 466 -9.36 21.06 2.32
CA PHE A 466 -10.11 20.71 3.54
C PHE A 466 -9.28 19.82 4.50
N GLY A 467 -8.13 20.32 4.93
CA GLY A 467 -7.32 19.66 5.95
C GLY A 467 -7.99 19.68 7.34
N PRO A 468 -7.50 18.88 8.32
CA PRO A 468 -8.18 18.77 9.61
C PRO A 468 -8.45 20.08 10.34
N LYS A 469 -7.59 21.10 10.24
CA LYS A 469 -7.85 22.41 10.86
C LYS A 469 -9.09 23.09 10.27
N VAL A 470 -9.21 23.12 8.94
CA VAL A 470 -10.33 23.75 8.22
C VAL A 470 -11.63 23.00 8.50
N VAL A 471 -11.60 21.66 8.49
CA VAL A 471 -12.77 20.84 8.82
C VAL A 471 -13.21 21.09 10.26
N THR A 472 -12.28 21.11 11.23
CA THR A 472 -12.62 21.40 12.64
C THR A 472 -13.22 22.79 12.79
N GLN A 473 -12.63 23.82 12.17
CA GLN A 473 -13.17 25.18 12.22
C GLN A 473 -14.57 25.28 11.60
N ALA A 474 -14.81 24.62 10.46
CA ALA A 474 -16.11 24.62 9.81
C ALA A 474 -17.16 23.86 10.64
N VAL A 475 -16.78 22.77 11.31
CA VAL A 475 -17.66 22.06 12.26
C VAL A 475 -17.97 22.91 13.50
N ASP A 476 -16.96 23.55 14.09
CA ASP A 476 -17.12 24.41 15.26
C ASP A 476 -17.99 25.65 14.95
N ALA A 477 -17.90 26.16 13.72
CA ALA A 477 -18.74 27.25 13.21
C ALA A 477 -20.15 26.79 12.80
N GLY A 478 -20.44 25.49 12.84
CA GLY A 478 -21.73 24.92 12.44
C GLY A 478 -21.98 24.90 10.93
N LEU A 479 -20.94 25.12 10.11
CA LEU A 479 -20.99 25.12 8.65
C LEU A 479 -20.91 23.71 8.06
N LEU A 480 -20.27 22.77 8.76
CA LEU A 480 -20.19 21.37 8.38
C LEU A 480 -20.73 20.48 9.49
N SER A 481 -21.68 19.62 9.13
CA SER A 481 -22.27 18.60 10.01
C SER A 481 -22.36 17.25 9.33
N SER A 482 -22.46 17.23 8.00
CA SER A 482 -22.54 16.04 7.15
C SER A 482 -21.65 16.20 5.91
N PRO A 483 -21.26 15.08 5.26
CA PRO A 483 -20.54 15.16 3.98
C PRO A 483 -21.27 15.89 2.85
N ALA A 484 -22.61 15.97 2.89
CA ALA A 484 -23.35 16.72 1.87
C ALA A 484 -23.12 18.23 2.00
N ASP A 485 -22.86 18.71 3.22
CA ASP A 485 -22.73 20.13 3.53
C ASP A 485 -21.53 20.76 2.80
N PHE A 486 -20.48 19.99 2.47
CA PHE A 486 -19.35 20.45 1.65
C PHE A 486 -19.83 21.13 0.36
N TYR A 487 -20.86 20.58 -0.29
CA TYR A 487 -21.39 21.07 -1.56
C TYR A 487 -22.37 22.24 -1.42
N THR A 488 -22.64 22.68 -0.19
CA THR A 488 -23.49 23.84 0.12
C THR A 488 -22.69 25.04 0.64
N LEU A 489 -21.41 24.85 0.95
CA LEU A 489 -20.53 25.91 1.43
C LEU A 489 -20.37 27.00 0.38
N THR A 490 -20.50 28.25 0.81
CA THR A 490 -20.21 29.41 -0.03
C THR A 490 -18.87 30.04 0.34
N THR A 491 -18.33 30.86 -0.57
CA THR A 491 -17.11 31.63 -0.32
C THR A 491 -17.25 32.53 0.90
N ASP A 492 -18.44 33.10 1.11
CA ASP A 492 -18.72 34.01 2.23
C ASP A 492 -18.76 33.25 3.58
N ASP A 493 -19.24 32.00 3.60
CA ASP A 493 -19.23 31.15 4.80
C ASP A 493 -17.79 30.84 5.26
N LEU A 494 -16.91 30.57 4.30
CA LEU A 494 -15.53 30.16 4.56
C LEU A 494 -14.58 31.34 4.80
N GLU A 495 -14.88 32.53 4.26
CA GLU A 495 -14.10 33.76 4.51
C GLU A 495 -14.12 34.16 6.00
N GLY A 496 -15.14 33.73 6.76
CA GLY A 496 -15.25 33.98 8.20
C GLY A 496 -14.34 33.11 9.09
N LEU A 497 -13.64 32.11 8.55
CA LEU A 497 -12.82 31.17 9.31
C LEU A 497 -11.38 31.67 9.49
N ASP A 498 -10.75 31.34 10.62
CA ASP A 498 -9.40 31.82 10.95
C ASP A 498 -8.35 31.37 9.92
N ARG A 499 -7.71 32.35 9.28
CA ARG A 499 -6.70 32.26 8.20
C ARG A 499 -7.23 31.80 6.84
N LEU A 500 -8.53 31.94 6.59
CA LEU A 500 -9.13 31.73 5.27
C LEU A 500 -9.56 33.07 4.65
N GLY A 501 -8.67 33.71 3.89
CA GLY A 501 -9.04 34.88 3.11
C GLY A 501 -9.93 34.50 1.91
N ARG A 502 -10.68 35.47 1.36
CA ARG A 502 -11.63 35.27 0.25
C ARG A 502 -11.11 34.41 -0.91
N ARG A 503 -9.85 34.59 -1.31
CA ARG A 503 -9.23 33.78 -2.38
C ARG A 503 -9.05 32.32 -1.98
N SER A 504 -8.63 32.05 -0.75
CA SER A 504 -8.49 30.67 -0.25
C SER A 504 -9.86 30.02 -0.06
N ALA A 505 -10.85 30.77 0.44
CA ALA A 505 -12.24 30.33 0.52
C ALA A 505 -12.81 29.98 -0.87
N GLN A 506 -12.57 30.84 -1.88
CA GLN A 506 -12.98 30.55 -3.26
C GLN A 506 -12.30 29.31 -3.81
N ASN A 507 -10.99 29.14 -3.57
CA ASN A 507 -10.29 27.94 -4.01
C ASN A 507 -10.88 26.66 -3.39
N LEU A 508 -11.32 26.69 -2.11
CA LEU A 508 -11.96 25.54 -1.47
C LEU A 508 -13.32 25.21 -2.10
N VAL A 509 -14.13 26.24 -2.37
CA VAL A 509 -15.41 26.06 -3.09
C VAL A 509 -15.16 25.51 -4.49
N ASP A 510 -14.19 26.06 -5.21
CA ASP A 510 -13.81 25.59 -6.56
C ASP A 510 -13.32 24.13 -6.53
N GLN A 511 -12.60 23.70 -5.48
CA GLN A 511 -12.21 22.31 -5.29
C GLN A 511 -13.42 21.39 -5.10
N VAL A 512 -14.41 21.79 -4.31
CA VAL A 512 -15.65 21.01 -4.13
C VAL A 512 -16.42 20.93 -5.45
N GLU A 513 -16.54 22.05 -6.18
CA GLU A 513 -17.21 22.10 -7.48
C GLU A 513 -16.55 21.18 -8.52
N ALA A 514 -15.21 21.14 -8.54
CA ALA A 514 -14.45 20.26 -9.44
C ALA A 514 -14.70 18.76 -9.18
N HIS A 515 -15.12 18.39 -7.95
CA HIS A 515 -15.33 17.01 -7.53
C HIS A 515 -16.81 16.63 -7.42
N LYS A 516 -17.70 17.31 -8.16
CA LYS A 516 -19.12 16.92 -8.26
C LYS A 516 -19.38 15.68 -9.12
N ARG A 517 -18.39 15.20 -9.89
CA ARG A 517 -18.47 13.94 -10.63
C ARG A 517 -17.55 12.93 -9.96
N ILE A 518 -18.13 11.90 -9.34
CA ILE A 518 -17.39 10.96 -8.49
C ILE A 518 -17.55 9.54 -9.05
N GLU A 519 -16.44 8.86 -9.30
CA GLU A 519 -16.45 7.44 -9.70
C GLU A 519 -17.17 6.57 -8.66
N LEU A 520 -17.96 5.59 -9.11
CA LEU A 520 -18.76 4.74 -8.21
C LEU A 520 -17.94 4.12 -7.07
N SER A 521 -16.75 3.59 -7.37
CA SER A 521 -15.88 2.99 -6.34
C SER A 521 -15.40 4.01 -5.29
N VAL A 522 -15.12 5.24 -5.71
CA VAL A 522 -14.72 6.34 -4.82
C VAL A 522 -15.91 6.79 -3.96
N PHE A 523 -17.09 6.93 -4.56
CA PHE A 523 -18.32 7.28 -3.86
C PHE A 523 -18.64 6.27 -2.75
N LEU A 524 -18.62 4.97 -3.08
CA LEU A 524 -18.87 3.89 -2.11
C LEU A 524 -17.84 3.87 -0.97
N GLN A 525 -16.56 4.08 -1.28
CA GLN A 525 -15.51 4.19 -0.26
C GLN A 525 -15.72 5.42 0.65
N ALA A 526 -16.19 6.53 0.09
CA ALA A 526 -16.38 7.80 0.80
C ALA A 526 -17.51 7.73 1.85
N LEU A 527 -18.51 6.86 1.66
CA LEU A 527 -19.57 6.61 2.65
C LEU A 527 -19.05 6.09 4.00
N GLY A 528 -17.83 5.55 4.02
CA GLY A 528 -17.17 5.11 5.24
C GLY A 528 -17.88 3.95 5.95
N ILE A 529 -18.62 3.12 5.21
CA ILE A 529 -19.30 1.91 5.69
C ILE A 529 -18.26 0.90 6.18
N ASP A 530 -18.57 0.19 7.27
CA ASP A 530 -17.66 -0.82 7.83
C ASP A 530 -17.40 -1.93 6.81
N HIS A 531 -16.15 -2.42 6.76
CA HIS A 531 -15.65 -3.34 5.74
C HIS A 531 -15.76 -2.87 4.27
N LEU A 532 -16.29 -1.69 3.95
CA LEU A 532 -16.34 -1.14 2.58
C LEU A 532 -15.14 -0.22 2.30
N GLY A 533 -13.92 -0.75 2.44
CA GLY A 533 -12.69 -0.05 2.08
C GLY A 533 -12.44 -0.05 0.56
N LYS A 534 -11.35 0.61 0.12
CA LYS A 534 -10.98 0.79 -1.31
C LYS A 534 -11.16 -0.47 -2.17
N GLN A 535 -10.64 -1.61 -1.71
CA GLN A 535 -10.72 -2.88 -2.46
C GLN A 535 -12.15 -3.39 -2.60
N ASN A 536 -12.93 -3.39 -1.51
CA ASN A 536 -14.31 -3.87 -1.57
C ASN A 536 -15.20 -2.90 -2.36
N ALA A 537 -14.97 -1.59 -2.23
CA ALA A 537 -15.68 -0.60 -3.03
C ALA A 537 -15.42 -0.77 -4.54
N LEU A 538 -14.17 -1.09 -4.92
CA LEU A 538 -13.83 -1.43 -6.31
C LEU A 538 -14.54 -2.71 -6.77
N LEU A 539 -14.51 -3.79 -5.97
CA LEU A 539 -15.20 -5.05 -6.29
C LEU A 539 -16.70 -4.83 -6.49
N LEU A 540 -17.35 -4.04 -5.63
CA LEU A 540 -18.78 -3.72 -5.78
C LEU A 540 -19.04 -2.89 -7.03
N ALA A 541 -18.22 -1.88 -7.31
CA ALA A 541 -18.36 -1.07 -8.51
C ALA A 541 -18.14 -1.89 -9.79
N GLU A 542 -17.18 -2.82 -9.80
CA GLU A 542 -16.91 -3.72 -10.92
C GLU A 542 -17.99 -4.79 -11.11
N GLU A 543 -18.63 -5.27 -10.05
CA GLU A 543 -19.70 -6.27 -10.17
C GLU A 543 -21.03 -5.60 -10.55
N PHE A 544 -21.44 -4.57 -9.81
CA PHE A 544 -22.79 -4.00 -9.90
C PHE A 544 -22.90 -2.80 -10.84
N ARG A 545 -21.77 -2.21 -11.25
CA ARG A 545 -21.59 -1.16 -12.29
C ARG A 545 -22.22 0.19 -12.00
N THR A 546 -23.40 0.21 -11.43
CA THR A 546 -24.19 1.41 -11.18
C THR A 546 -24.51 1.57 -9.69
N LEU A 547 -24.69 2.81 -9.23
CA LEU A 547 -25.15 3.06 -7.86
C LEU A 547 -26.53 2.43 -7.60
N ALA A 548 -27.42 2.43 -8.60
CA ALA A 548 -28.72 1.78 -8.51
C ALA A 548 -28.58 0.27 -8.30
N GLY A 549 -27.66 -0.37 -9.02
CA GLY A 549 -27.33 -1.79 -8.86
C GLY A 549 -26.82 -2.10 -7.45
N VAL A 550 -25.97 -1.24 -6.89
CA VAL A 550 -25.46 -1.40 -5.52
C VAL A 550 -26.55 -1.18 -4.47
N ARG A 551 -27.43 -0.18 -4.62
CA ARG A 551 -28.55 0.03 -3.68
C ARG A 551 -29.58 -1.09 -3.69
N GLY A 552 -29.74 -1.77 -4.84
CA GLY A 552 -30.67 -2.88 -5.00
C GLY A 552 -30.09 -4.25 -4.66
N VAL A 553 -28.83 -4.33 -4.21
CA VAL A 553 -28.15 -5.60 -3.98
C VAL A 553 -28.77 -6.35 -2.79
N ASP A 554 -28.97 -7.66 -2.97
CA ASP A 554 -29.34 -8.55 -1.87
C ASP A 554 -28.12 -9.30 -1.31
N ARG A 555 -28.34 -10.01 -0.21
CA ARG A 555 -27.28 -10.75 0.49
C ARG A 555 -26.64 -11.82 -0.40
N ASP A 556 -27.43 -12.51 -1.22
CA ASP A 556 -26.95 -13.61 -2.05
C ASP A 556 -26.07 -13.09 -3.19
N ALA A 557 -26.43 -11.95 -3.78
CA ALA A 557 -25.64 -11.26 -4.79
C ALA A 557 -24.30 -10.77 -4.22
N LEU A 558 -24.26 -10.21 -3.02
CA LEU A 558 -23.00 -9.84 -2.36
C LEU A 558 -22.11 -11.06 -2.09
N LEU A 559 -22.66 -12.18 -1.65
CA LEU A 559 -21.91 -13.40 -1.42
C LEU A 559 -21.37 -14.06 -2.70
N ALA A 560 -21.96 -13.75 -3.85
CA ALA A 560 -21.45 -14.21 -5.14
C ALA A 560 -20.15 -13.48 -5.56
N VAL A 561 -19.90 -12.28 -5.01
CA VAL A 561 -18.68 -11.50 -5.29
C VAL A 561 -17.47 -12.17 -4.65
N LYS A 562 -16.49 -12.52 -5.47
CA LYS A 562 -15.25 -13.17 -5.02
C LYS A 562 -14.49 -12.25 -4.05
N GLY A 563 -14.40 -12.68 -2.79
CA GLY A 563 -13.72 -11.94 -1.72
C GLY A 563 -14.66 -11.42 -0.64
N ILE A 564 -15.96 -11.35 -0.92
CA ILE A 564 -16.99 -11.03 0.06
C ILE A 564 -17.43 -12.30 0.78
N LYS A 565 -17.56 -12.21 2.11
CA LYS A 565 -18.02 -13.28 3.01
C LYS A 565 -19.14 -12.74 3.88
N ASP A 566 -19.83 -13.63 4.60
CA ASP A 566 -21.01 -13.29 5.43
C ASP A 566 -20.86 -11.99 6.22
N ALA A 567 -19.82 -11.87 7.06
CA ALA A 567 -19.62 -10.68 7.89
C ALA A 567 -19.44 -9.38 7.08
N ILE A 568 -18.82 -9.45 5.89
CA ILE A 568 -18.62 -8.30 5.00
C ILE A 568 -19.94 -7.96 4.31
N ALA A 569 -20.67 -8.97 3.82
CA ALA A 569 -21.97 -8.78 3.17
C ALA A 569 -22.97 -8.14 4.13
N ASP A 570 -23.07 -8.65 5.36
CA ASP A 570 -23.98 -8.15 6.39
C ASP A 570 -23.64 -6.70 6.78
N ALA A 571 -22.34 -6.37 6.93
CA ALA A 571 -21.88 -5.02 7.23
C ALA A 571 -22.17 -4.02 6.09
N ILE A 572 -22.00 -4.45 4.83
CA ILE A 572 -22.30 -3.62 3.66
C ILE A 572 -23.80 -3.33 3.56
N LEU A 573 -24.66 -4.35 3.67
CA LEU A 573 -26.12 -4.16 3.58
C LEU A 573 -26.62 -3.22 4.68
N SER A 574 -26.25 -3.50 5.93
CA SER A 574 -26.63 -2.66 7.07
C SER A 574 -26.08 -1.24 6.93
N GLY A 575 -24.85 -1.10 6.41
CA GLY A 575 -24.24 0.20 6.16
C GLY A 575 -24.95 1.00 5.08
N LEU A 576 -25.31 0.37 3.95
CA LEU A 576 -26.04 1.03 2.86
C LEU A 576 -27.42 1.51 3.32
N GLU A 577 -28.13 0.68 4.11
CA GLU A 577 -29.41 1.05 4.71
C GLU A 577 -29.24 2.25 5.68
N THR A 578 -28.28 2.15 6.61
CA THR A 578 -28.00 3.21 7.59
C THR A 578 -27.57 4.53 6.92
N ARG A 579 -26.96 4.46 5.75
CA ARG A 579 -26.47 5.62 4.99
C ARG A 579 -27.43 6.10 3.92
N SER A 580 -28.63 5.54 3.77
CA SER A 580 -29.53 5.89 2.66
C SER A 580 -29.83 7.40 2.61
N GLU A 581 -30.13 8.03 3.75
CA GLU A 581 -30.39 9.47 3.80
C GLU A 581 -29.18 10.32 3.38
N LEU A 582 -27.97 9.91 3.78
CA LEU A 582 -26.74 10.58 3.37
C LEU A 582 -26.48 10.40 1.88
N ILE A 583 -26.73 9.20 1.34
CA ILE A 583 -26.60 8.93 -0.10
C ILE A 583 -27.55 9.86 -0.87
N ASP A 584 -28.82 9.94 -0.46
CA ASP A 584 -29.81 10.78 -1.11
C ASP A 584 -29.45 12.28 -1.01
N ALA A 585 -28.94 12.72 0.14
CA ALA A 585 -28.45 14.09 0.32
C ALA A 585 -27.26 14.41 -0.59
N LEU A 586 -26.29 13.50 -0.71
CA LEU A 586 -25.13 13.67 -1.59
C LEU A 586 -25.57 13.73 -3.07
N LEU A 587 -26.49 12.86 -3.48
CA LEU A 587 -26.99 12.80 -4.86
C LEU A 587 -27.74 14.06 -5.31
N ALA A 588 -28.18 14.91 -4.37
CA ALA A 588 -28.70 16.24 -4.71
C ALA A 588 -27.62 17.19 -5.26
N HIS A 589 -26.34 16.90 -4.99
CA HIS A 589 -25.21 17.77 -5.33
C HIS A 589 -24.18 17.13 -6.26
N VAL A 590 -24.05 15.80 -6.24
CA VAL A 590 -23.05 15.06 -7.00
C VAL A 590 -23.66 14.12 -8.03
N THR A 591 -22.96 13.93 -9.14
CA THR A 591 -23.23 12.88 -10.11
C THR A 591 -22.27 11.73 -9.88
N VAL A 592 -22.80 10.55 -9.55
CA VAL A 592 -21.98 9.33 -9.51
C VAL A 592 -21.76 8.86 -10.94
N VAL A 593 -20.49 8.69 -11.30
CA VAL A 593 -20.07 8.15 -12.59
C VAL A 593 -20.11 6.63 -12.45
N ASP A 594 -21.13 6.04 -13.05
CA ASP A 594 -21.27 4.60 -13.15
C ASP A 594 -20.23 4.04 -14.13
N LEU A 595 -19.80 2.80 -13.90
CA LEU A 595 -19.00 2.10 -14.89
C LEU A 595 -19.88 1.77 -16.08
N PRO A 596 -19.35 1.81 -17.32
CA PRO A 596 -20.10 1.34 -18.47
C PRO A 596 -20.56 -0.09 -18.21
N ASP A 597 -21.80 -0.37 -18.62
CA ASP A 597 -22.29 -1.75 -18.72
C ASP A 597 -21.22 -2.57 -19.46
N LYS A 598 -21.08 -3.85 -19.09
CA LYS A 598 -20.30 -4.76 -19.94
C LYS A 598 -20.91 -4.65 -21.32
N SER A 599 -20.16 -4.09 -22.26
CA SER A 599 -20.62 -4.00 -23.64
C SER A 599 -21.00 -5.40 -24.08
N GLU A 600 -22.02 -5.51 -24.93
CA GLU A 600 -22.28 -6.75 -25.64
C GLU A 600 -21.01 -7.23 -26.36
N ASP A 601 -20.06 -6.34 -26.68
CA ASP A 601 -18.74 -6.65 -27.23
C ASP A 601 -17.83 -7.49 -26.32
N ASP A 602 -17.93 -7.39 -24.99
CA ASP A 602 -17.20 -8.28 -24.05
C ASP A 602 -17.89 -9.66 -23.93
N ALA A 603 -19.14 -9.77 -24.39
CA ALA A 603 -19.89 -11.01 -24.56
C ALA A 603 -19.94 -11.50 -26.02
N SER A 604 -19.40 -10.74 -26.98
CA SER A 604 -19.50 -11.00 -28.42
C SER A 604 -18.17 -10.93 -29.16
N ALA A 605 -17.06 -11.27 -28.51
CA ALA A 605 -16.07 -12.05 -29.25
C ALA A 605 -16.80 -13.31 -29.71
N ALA A 606 -17.31 -13.29 -30.95
CA ALA A 606 -17.87 -14.47 -31.58
C ALA A 606 -16.90 -15.60 -31.27
N PRO A 607 -17.35 -16.66 -30.57
CA PRO A 607 -16.45 -17.73 -30.21
C PRO A 607 -15.77 -18.21 -31.49
N PRO A 608 -14.45 -18.51 -31.48
CA PRO A 608 -13.82 -19.12 -32.65
C PRO A 608 -14.71 -20.28 -33.12
N GLU A 609 -14.98 -20.38 -34.43
CA GLU A 609 -15.76 -21.49 -34.96
C GLU A 609 -15.14 -22.80 -34.45
N GLY A 610 -15.92 -23.52 -33.66
CA GLY A 610 -15.43 -24.67 -32.93
C GLY A 610 -16.55 -25.65 -32.61
N VAL A 611 -16.17 -26.86 -32.24
CA VAL A 611 -17.06 -28.00 -32.02
C VAL A 611 -18.10 -27.77 -30.92
N LEU A 612 -17.90 -26.78 -30.04
CA LEU A 612 -18.79 -26.44 -28.93
C LEU A 612 -19.69 -25.23 -29.19
N ASN A 613 -19.79 -24.76 -30.44
CA ASN A 613 -20.56 -23.57 -30.75
C ASN A 613 -22.03 -23.66 -30.29
N GLY A 614 -22.50 -22.62 -29.60
CA GLY A 614 -23.87 -22.54 -29.07
C GLY A 614 -24.17 -23.48 -27.91
N LYS A 615 -23.16 -24.14 -27.32
CA LYS A 615 -23.30 -25.02 -26.15
C LYS A 615 -22.79 -24.35 -24.89
N SER A 616 -23.53 -24.47 -23.80
CA SER A 616 -23.17 -23.91 -22.49
C SER A 616 -22.71 -24.99 -21.49
N PHE A 617 -21.60 -24.74 -20.83
CA PHE A 617 -20.94 -25.67 -19.90
C PHE A 617 -20.77 -25.07 -18.51
N LEU A 618 -20.98 -25.89 -17.47
CA LEU A 618 -20.66 -25.55 -16.10
C LEU A 618 -19.87 -26.71 -15.47
N PHE A 619 -18.84 -26.39 -14.69
CA PHE A 619 -18.00 -27.39 -14.04
C PHE A 619 -18.26 -27.43 -12.54
N THR A 620 -18.40 -28.64 -11.99
CA THR A 620 -18.55 -28.87 -10.55
C THR A 620 -17.68 -30.03 -10.09
N GLY A 621 -17.21 -29.99 -8.84
CA GLY A 621 -16.22 -30.94 -8.32
C GLY A 621 -14.77 -30.52 -8.61
N THR A 622 -13.85 -31.43 -8.26
CA THR A 622 -12.42 -31.33 -8.56
C THR A 622 -12.16 -32.11 -9.85
N LEU A 623 -11.60 -31.44 -10.85
CA LEU A 623 -11.23 -32.05 -12.14
C LEU A 623 -9.81 -32.63 -12.02
N GLU A 624 -9.54 -33.76 -12.65
CA GLU A 624 -8.29 -34.51 -12.53
C GLU A 624 -7.20 -34.03 -13.51
N GLY A 625 -7.59 -33.67 -14.75
CA GLY A 625 -6.66 -33.32 -15.82
C GLY A 625 -6.35 -31.82 -15.94
N PHE A 626 -7.21 -30.94 -15.43
CA PHE A 626 -7.06 -29.49 -15.55
C PHE A 626 -7.78 -28.72 -14.44
N THR A 627 -7.33 -27.49 -14.19
CA THR A 627 -8.05 -26.58 -13.29
C THR A 627 -9.39 -26.17 -13.90
N ARG A 628 -10.36 -25.78 -13.06
CA ARG A 628 -11.65 -25.26 -13.55
C ARG A 628 -11.49 -24.08 -14.51
N LYS A 629 -10.49 -23.23 -14.28
CA LYS A 629 -10.18 -22.09 -15.15
C LYS A 629 -9.72 -22.57 -16.53
N GLN A 630 -8.81 -23.54 -16.58
CA GLN A 630 -8.37 -24.15 -17.84
C GLN A 630 -9.53 -24.86 -18.57
N ALA A 631 -10.42 -25.55 -17.85
CA ALA A 631 -11.62 -26.14 -18.44
C ALA A 631 -12.52 -25.08 -19.10
N GLN A 632 -12.70 -23.94 -18.43
CA GLN A 632 -13.47 -22.80 -18.94
C GLN A 632 -12.79 -22.17 -20.15
N GLU A 633 -11.47 -22.01 -20.11
CA GLU A 633 -10.67 -21.55 -21.25
C GLU A 633 -10.78 -22.50 -22.44
N MET A 634 -10.81 -23.82 -22.22
CA MET A 634 -11.01 -24.83 -23.28
C MET A 634 -12.40 -24.74 -23.91
N VAL A 635 -13.45 -24.55 -23.09
CA VAL A 635 -14.82 -24.32 -23.59
C VAL A 635 -14.87 -23.10 -24.50
N VAL A 636 -14.31 -21.97 -24.02
CA VAL A 636 -14.30 -20.71 -24.79
C VAL A 636 -13.45 -20.84 -26.05
N ALA A 637 -12.30 -21.52 -25.98
CA ALA A 637 -11.40 -21.75 -27.12
C ALA A 637 -12.03 -22.62 -28.23
N HIS A 638 -13.03 -23.45 -27.91
CA HIS A 638 -13.72 -24.32 -28.87
C HIS A 638 -15.13 -23.86 -29.21
N GLY A 639 -15.46 -22.61 -28.91
CA GLY A 639 -16.69 -21.99 -29.38
C GLY A 639 -17.85 -21.97 -28.37
N GLY A 640 -17.65 -22.56 -27.18
CA GLY A 640 -18.70 -22.75 -26.17
C GLY A 640 -18.80 -21.62 -25.15
N ILE A 641 -19.89 -21.62 -24.39
CA ILE A 641 -20.22 -20.63 -23.36
C ILE A 641 -20.02 -21.24 -21.98
N THR A 642 -19.44 -20.52 -21.03
CA THR A 642 -19.31 -21.01 -19.64
C THR A 642 -20.39 -20.39 -18.74
N GLY A 643 -21.12 -21.23 -18.01
CA GLY A 643 -22.14 -20.81 -17.07
C GLY A 643 -21.57 -20.54 -15.67
N SER A 644 -22.22 -19.68 -14.90
CA SER A 644 -21.91 -19.41 -13.47
C SER A 644 -22.79 -20.22 -12.51
N ALA A 645 -23.97 -20.68 -12.97
CA ALA A 645 -24.97 -21.38 -12.16
C ALA A 645 -25.72 -22.46 -12.97
N VAL A 646 -26.32 -23.42 -12.25
CA VAL A 646 -27.23 -24.41 -12.83
C VAL A 646 -28.61 -23.75 -13.00
N ASN A 647 -29.02 -23.59 -14.26
CA ASN A 647 -30.27 -22.97 -14.70
C ASN A 647 -30.90 -23.78 -15.85
N LYS A 648 -32.05 -23.34 -16.37
CA LYS A 648 -32.78 -24.03 -17.45
C LYS A 648 -32.14 -23.90 -18.83
N THR A 649 -31.23 -22.95 -19.00
CA THR A 649 -30.56 -22.67 -20.28
C THR A 649 -29.18 -23.32 -20.39
N LEU A 650 -28.75 -24.03 -19.34
CA LEU A 650 -27.48 -24.74 -19.31
C LEU A 650 -27.60 -26.07 -20.09
N ASP A 651 -26.66 -26.33 -21.01
CA ASP A 651 -26.64 -27.56 -21.81
C ASP A 651 -25.89 -28.70 -21.11
N TYR A 652 -24.74 -28.42 -20.49
CA TYR A 652 -23.88 -29.43 -19.88
C TYR A 652 -23.40 -29.04 -18.48
N LEU A 653 -23.57 -29.94 -17.52
CA LEU A 653 -22.89 -29.92 -16.23
C LEU A 653 -21.78 -30.99 -16.25
N VAL A 654 -20.52 -30.56 -16.29
CA VAL A 654 -19.36 -31.45 -16.20
C VAL A 654 -19.03 -31.72 -14.75
N ILE A 655 -19.02 -33.00 -14.37
CA ILE A 655 -18.71 -33.47 -13.02
C ILE A 655 -17.27 -34.02 -12.96
N GLY A 656 -16.47 -33.46 -12.06
CA GLY A 656 -15.15 -34.00 -11.72
C GLY A 656 -15.21 -35.06 -10.62
N ALA A 657 -14.08 -35.75 -10.38
CA ALA A 657 -13.93 -36.75 -9.33
C ALA A 657 -14.11 -36.12 -7.93
N GLY A 658 -15.34 -36.18 -7.41
CA GLY A 658 -15.68 -35.73 -6.05
C GLY A 658 -15.50 -36.83 -5.00
N LYS A 659 -15.42 -36.44 -3.72
CA LYS A 659 -15.37 -37.33 -2.53
C LYS A 659 -16.70 -38.08 -2.27
N GLY A 660 -17.27 -38.74 -3.26
CA GLY A 660 -18.44 -39.64 -3.14
C GLY A 660 -19.81 -38.99 -2.89
N ALA A 661 -19.89 -37.73 -2.44
CA ALA A 661 -21.15 -37.01 -2.23
C ALA A 661 -21.52 -36.12 -3.43
N LYS A 662 -22.78 -36.22 -3.91
CA LYS A 662 -23.30 -35.37 -4.99
C LYS A 662 -23.25 -33.88 -4.59
N SER A 663 -22.65 -33.05 -5.45
CA SER A 663 -22.59 -31.60 -5.22
C SER A 663 -23.98 -30.95 -5.23
N SER A 664 -24.15 -29.80 -4.57
CA SER A 664 -25.42 -29.04 -4.62
C SER A 664 -25.84 -28.69 -6.05
N LYS A 665 -24.86 -28.40 -6.92
CA LYS A 665 -25.07 -28.17 -8.36
C LYS A 665 -25.56 -29.43 -9.09
N GLN A 666 -25.01 -30.59 -8.77
CA GLN A 666 -25.45 -31.86 -9.34
C GLN A 666 -26.88 -32.20 -8.93
N LYS A 667 -27.25 -32.01 -7.65
CA LYS A 667 -28.63 -32.20 -7.17
C LYS A 667 -29.61 -31.26 -7.88
N LYS A 668 -29.23 -29.99 -8.06
CA LYS A 668 -30.05 -29.00 -8.78
C LYS A 668 -30.20 -29.35 -10.27
N ALA A 669 -29.16 -29.88 -10.90
CA ALA A 669 -29.21 -30.34 -12.28
C ALA A 669 -30.16 -31.54 -12.44
N GLU A 670 -30.08 -32.54 -11.55
CA GLU A 670 -30.99 -33.68 -11.53
C GLU A 670 -32.46 -33.25 -11.42
N GLN A 671 -32.77 -32.30 -10.53
CA GLN A 671 -34.12 -31.73 -10.39
C GLN A 671 -34.62 -31.04 -11.68
N LEU A 672 -33.76 -30.31 -12.38
CA LEU A 672 -34.14 -29.65 -13.64
C LEU A 672 -34.33 -30.65 -14.78
N ILE A 673 -33.56 -31.73 -14.80
CA ILE A 673 -33.71 -32.84 -15.75
C ILE A 673 -35.03 -33.57 -15.51
N GLU A 674 -35.37 -33.87 -14.26
CA GLU A 674 -36.68 -34.45 -13.87
C GLU A 674 -37.84 -33.52 -14.25
N ALA A 675 -37.63 -32.20 -14.18
CA ALA A 675 -38.59 -31.20 -14.62
C ALA A 675 -38.66 -31.00 -16.16
N GLY A 676 -37.94 -31.81 -16.95
CA GLY A 676 -38.03 -31.83 -18.42
C GLY A 676 -37.06 -30.91 -19.16
N THR A 677 -35.98 -30.46 -18.52
CA THR A 677 -34.95 -29.63 -19.17
C THR A 677 -33.98 -30.50 -20.00
N SER A 678 -33.44 -29.97 -21.10
CA SER A 678 -32.46 -30.64 -21.98
C SER A 678 -31.02 -30.70 -21.44
N LEU A 679 -30.80 -30.28 -20.18
CA LEU A 679 -29.51 -30.29 -19.50
C LEU A 679 -28.95 -31.72 -19.40
N GLN A 680 -27.67 -31.90 -19.69
CA GLN A 680 -26.97 -33.18 -19.54
C GLN A 680 -25.89 -33.10 -18.46
N ILE A 681 -25.73 -34.17 -17.69
CA ILE A 681 -24.62 -34.32 -16.73
C ILE A 681 -23.61 -35.26 -17.37
N ILE A 682 -22.37 -34.79 -17.58
CA ILE A 682 -21.32 -35.53 -18.28
C ILE A 682 -20.04 -35.60 -17.44
N THR A 683 -19.20 -36.61 -17.69
CA THR A 683 -17.91 -36.73 -17.00
C THR A 683 -16.85 -35.83 -17.64
N GLU A 684 -15.73 -35.62 -16.93
CA GLU A 684 -14.57 -34.94 -17.49
C GLU A 684 -14.02 -35.61 -18.76
N ALA A 685 -14.05 -36.95 -18.83
CA ALA A 685 -13.63 -37.71 -20.00
C ALA A 685 -14.58 -37.49 -21.19
N ASP A 686 -15.89 -37.43 -20.95
CA ASP A 686 -16.88 -37.14 -21.98
C ASP A 686 -16.72 -35.70 -22.50
N PHE A 687 -16.44 -34.74 -21.61
CA PHE A 687 -16.16 -33.35 -22.00
C PHE A 687 -14.92 -33.26 -22.91
N LEU A 688 -13.84 -33.97 -22.57
CA LEU A 688 -12.64 -34.03 -23.43
C LEU A 688 -12.91 -34.68 -24.78
N ALA A 689 -13.81 -35.67 -24.86
CA ALA A 689 -14.17 -36.31 -26.12
C ALA A 689 -15.04 -35.41 -27.03
N MET A 690 -15.59 -34.31 -26.50
CA MET A 690 -16.37 -33.34 -27.26
C MET A 690 -15.51 -32.22 -27.87
N LEU A 691 -14.25 -32.08 -27.43
CA LEU A 691 -13.25 -31.13 -27.96
C LEU A 691 -12.47 -31.79 -29.09
#